data_AF-A0A2D4TEA0-F1
#
_entry.id   AF-A0A2D4TEA0-F1
#
_cell.length_a   1.000
_cell.length_b   1.000
_cell.length_c   1.000
_cell.angle_alpha   90.00
_cell.angle_beta   90.00
_cell.angle_gamma   90.00
#
_symmetry.space_group_name_H-M   'P 1'
#
loop_
_entity.id
_entity.type
_entity.pdbx_description
1 polymer ?
#
loop_
_entity_poly.entity_id
_entity_poly.type
_entity_poly.pdbx_seq_one_letter_code
_entity_poly.pdbx_strand_id
1 'polypeptide(L)'
;MKQRWRYTTTLAALLSHAAVADTINDYFGSAAAPPFEVAEQQPCRQNNPHRNVHFGATHIHTTLSGDANAFGVTNRPDDAYAFARGAPITLPAPFNQTNGSRVQQLARPLDFAVVTDHAEYLGEVVRCSTPDSSSFNSATCKMFRGEELGGWPEEMAHLARMFALVLKGDAAPRNPEVCGEDGTACIEAMSGPWLEIQRAAETWNDASEDCAFTTFVGYEYSLAIDSNNMHRNVIFRNATVPALPVSAQEAGTPQALWRNLERSCLDSDTECDVLAIPHNSNWSAGRMFYSEYPGANTPADEIRMAELRQRLEPLVEIMQVKGDSECRNGLYQVLGSADELCDFEKLREPAEPAVDCELSTGVGGMQLSSCISRLSFVRYGLIEGLKEQQRIGVNPLRLGIIAASDNHNATGGAVAEADFEGSSGQDTLPADRLQGEIKVGNVATNSPVRSNPGGLAGIWAEENSRESLFTAMKRRETFGTSGPRIVPRFFGGWEFPQDLCKGGDFAAQGYEHGVPMGGELPSTPGPDSAPVFALNALRDASDEGAPLQRIQIVKGWVDDLGRMHQNIYDVAGNANNGASVDLETCERKGEGHAQLCSVWQDPDFDAKRDAVYYARVVENPSCRWSTYQCNQLNPADRPPSCNDPNVPKTIQERAWTSPIWYTAPPQAN
;
A
#
# COMPACT_ATOMS: atom_id res chain seq x y z
N MET A 1 58.67 -33.41 22.94
CA MET A 1 57.63 -33.61 24.00
C MET A 1 57.07 -32.23 24.34
N LYS A 2 55.80 -31.83 24.22
CA LYS A 2 54.47 -32.38 23.90
C LYS A 2 53.64 -31.14 23.46
N GLN A 3 53.05 -31.13 22.26
CA GLN A 3 51.59 -31.12 21.99
C GLN A 3 50.77 -30.07 22.78
N ARG A 4 50.20 -29.06 22.11
CA ARG A 4 48.89 -28.99 21.39
C ARG A 4 47.71 -28.63 22.33
N TRP A 5 46.76 -27.86 21.76
CA TRP A 5 45.45 -27.41 22.27
C TRP A 5 45.40 -26.05 22.98
N ARG A 6 44.99 -24.99 22.24
CA ARG A 6 43.97 -23.98 22.60
C ARG A 6 43.59 -23.13 21.35
N TYR A 7 42.90 -23.75 20.39
CA TYR A 7 42.19 -23.06 19.29
C TYR A 7 40.92 -23.85 18.98
N THR A 8 39.93 -23.81 19.87
CA THR A 8 38.66 -24.55 19.65
C THR A 8 37.40 -23.80 20.10
N THR A 9 37.50 -22.63 20.75
CA THR A 9 36.30 -21.93 21.23
C THR A 9 35.75 -20.85 20.29
N THR A 10 36.54 -20.30 19.36
CA THR A 10 36.05 -19.32 18.38
C THR A 10 35.51 -19.94 17.09
N LEU A 11 35.91 -21.16 16.73
CA LEU A 11 35.36 -21.87 15.58
C LEU A 11 33.97 -22.46 15.86
N ALA A 12 33.70 -22.88 17.11
CA ALA A 12 32.42 -23.48 17.49
C ALA A 12 31.25 -22.49 17.46
N ALA A 13 31.49 -21.21 17.81
CA ALA A 13 30.47 -20.17 17.73
C ALA A 13 30.16 -19.74 16.28
N LEU A 14 31.17 -19.73 15.40
CA LEU A 14 30.98 -19.45 13.97
C LEU A 14 30.35 -20.64 13.22
N LEU A 15 30.73 -21.88 13.59
CA LEU A 15 30.11 -23.09 13.04
C LEU A 15 28.69 -23.32 13.58
N SER A 16 28.38 -22.94 14.83
CA SER A 16 27.02 -23.00 15.35
C SER A 16 26.12 -21.94 14.70
N HIS A 17 26.60 -20.72 14.46
CA HIS A 17 25.84 -19.71 13.72
C HIS A 17 25.63 -20.09 12.26
N ALA A 18 26.63 -20.68 11.59
CA ALA A 18 26.49 -21.17 10.22
C ALA A 18 25.53 -22.37 10.11
N ALA A 19 25.63 -23.34 11.03
CA ALA A 19 24.71 -24.49 11.07
C ALA A 19 23.27 -24.08 11.45
N VAL A 20 23.09 -23.10 12.35
CA VAL A 20 21.77 -22.55 12.70
C VAL A 20 21.20 -21.72 11.54
N ALA A 21 22.03 -20.95 10.83
CA ALA A 21 21.63 -20.24 9.61
C ALA A 21 21.25 -21.19 8.48
N ASP A 22 21.95 -22.32 8.31
CA ASP A 22 21.56 -23.38 7.37
C ASP A 22 20.22 -24.03 7.77
N THR A 23 19.96 -24.28 9.07
CA THR A 23 18.66 -24.83 9.52
C THR A 23 17.51 -23.82 9.47
N ILE A 24 17.75 -22.52 9.63
CA ILE A 24 16.72 -21.48 9.47
C ILE A 24 16.38 -21.30 7.98
N ASN A 25 17.38 -21.37 7.09
CA ASN A 25 17.15 -21.35 5.64
C ASN A 25 16.28 -22.54 5.16
N ASP A 26 16.32 -23.69 5.84
CA ASP A 26 15.45 -24.84 5.51
C ASP A 26 13.96 -24.52 5.77
N TYR A 27 13.62 -23.69 6.76
CA TYR A 27 12.23 -23.30 7.08
C TYR A 27 11.63 -22.33 6.07
N PHE A 28 12.44 -21.45 5.49
CA PHE A 28 12.06 -20.48 4.45
C PHE A 28 12.43 -21.01 3.05
N GLY A 29 12.38 -22.33 2.88
CA GLY A 29 12.76 -23.05 1.67
C GLY A 29 11.93 -22.69 0.44
N SER A 30 12.27 -23.34 -0.68
CA SER A 30 11.64 -23.11 -1.98
C SER A 30 10.12 -23.26 -1.93
N ALA A 31 9.45 -22.52 -2.80
CA ALA A 31 8.02 -22.60 -2.99
C ALA A 31 7.57 -24.02 -3.34
N ALA A 32 6.41 -24.39 -2.84
CA ALA A 32 5.82 -25.70 -3.07
C ALA A 32 4.29 -25.57 -3.13
N ALA A 33 3.65 -26.53 -3.79
CA ALA A 33 2.20 -26.65 -3.76
C ALA A 33 1.73 -26.88 -2.31
N PRO A 34 0.54 -26.37 -1.93
CA PRO A 34 0.04 -26.50 -0.58
C PRO A 34 -0.31 -27.96 -0.25
N PRO A 35 -0.39 -28.33 1.04
CA PRO A 35 -0.73 -29.69 1.48
C PRO A 35 -2.25 -30.00 1.39
N PHE A 36 -3.00 -29.23 0.61
CA PHE A 36 -4.44 -29.37 0.41
C PHE A 36 -4.79 -29.16 -1.06
N GLU A 37 -5.99 -29.59 -1.46
CA GLU A 37 -6.45 -29.51 -2.85
C GLU A 37 -6.72 -28.05 -3.25
N VAL A 38 -6.23 -27.67 -4.43
CA VAL A 38 -6.45 -26.35 -5.05
C VAL A 38 -7.34 -26.56 -6.26
N ALA A 39 -8.42 -25.80 -6.35
CA ALA A 39 -9.34 -25.89 -7.49
C ALA A 39 -8.65 -25.42 -8.78
N GLU A 40 -8.82 -26.17 -9.86
CA GLU A 40 -8.31 -25.78 -11.17
C GLU A 40 -9.17 -24.64 -11.76
N GLN A 41 -8.52 -23.52 -12.05
CA GLN A 41 -9.18 -22.34 -12.64
C GLN A 41 -9.77 -22.69 -14.01
N GLN A 42 -11.10 -22.61 -14.11
CA GLN A 42 -11.79 -22.67 -15.39
C GLN A 42 -11.66 -21.33 -16.12
N PRO A 43 -11.62 -21.31 -17.48
CA PRO A 43 -11.64 -20.07 -18.24
C PRO A 43 -12.88 -19.23 -17.90
N CYS A 44 -12.68 -17.95 -17.64
CA CYS A 44 -13.78 -17.05 -17.32
C CYS A 44 -14.70 -16.86 -18.53
N ARG A 45 -16.02 -16.92 -18.32
CA ARG A 45 -17.01 -16.62 -19.37
C ARG A 45 -16.87 -15.19 -19.88
N GLN A 46 -16.54 -14.26 -18.98
CA GLN A 46 -16.21 -12.89 -19.34
C GLN A 46 -14.72 -12.77 -19.60
N ASN A 47 -14.36 -12.63 -20.88
CA ASN A 47 -13.03 -12.31 -21.32
C ASN A 47 -13.12 -11.15 -22.33
N ASN A 48 -12.47 -10.04 -22.01
CA ASN A 48 -12.50 -8.82 -22.80
C ASN A 48 -11.08 -8.48 -23.29
N PRO A 49 -10.78 -8.52 -24.61
CA PRO A 49 -9.47 -8.18 -25.13
C PRO A 49 -9.11 -6.70 -24.90
N HIS A 50 -10.10 -5.85 -24.62
CA HIS A 50 -9.92 -4.45 -24.23
C HIS A 50 -9.94 -4.24 -22.71
N ARG A 51 -9.99 -5.32 -21.95
CA ARG A 51 -9.92 -5.38 -20.49
C ARG A 51 -11.15 -4.79 -19.77
N ASN A 52 -11.52 -5.42 -18.68
CA ASN A 52 -12.52 -4.96 -17.72
C ASN A 52 -11.80 -4.35 -16.51
N VAL A 53 -12.50 -3.47 -15.79
CA VAL A 53 -12.01 -2.91 -14.53
C VAL A 53 -12.45 -3.83 -13.39
N HIS A 54 -11.52 -4.10 -12.48
CA HIS A 54 -11.76 -4.84 -11.25
C HIS A 54 -11.30 -3.99 -10.07
N PHE A 55 -12.16 -3.81 -9.07
CA PHE A 55 -11.89 -3.10 -7.84
C PHE A 55 -11.66 -4.08 -6.69
N GLY A 56 -10.62 -3.87 -5.91
CA GLY A 56 -10.29 -4.75 -4.80
C GLY A 56 -9.47 -4.10 -3.70
N ALA A 57 -9.21 -4.90 -2.67
CA ALA A 57 -8.42 -4.52 -1.51
C ALA A 57 -7.17 -5.39 -1.43
N THR A 58 -5.99 -4.78 -1.51
CA THR A 58 -4.69 -5.47 -1.48
C THR A 58 -4.03 -5.45 -0.10
N HIS A 59 -4.71 -4.90 0.90
CA HIS A 59 -4.12 -4.58 2.20
C HIS A 59 -5.15 -4.72 3.32
N ILE A 60 -5.21 -5.91 3.93
CA ILE A 60 -6.21 -6.28 4.93
C ILE A 60 -5.51 -7.06 6.04
N HIS A 61 -5.67 -6.59 7.27
CA HIS A 61 -5.22 -7.27 8.47
C HIS A 61 -6.39 -7.91 9.22
N THR A 62 -6.16 -9.09 9.75
CA THR A 62 -7.07 -9.93 10.52
C THR A 62 -6.49 -10.18 11.92
N THR A 63 -7.16 -10.99 12.74
CA THR A 63 -6.67 -11.37 14.07
C THR A 63 -5.33 -12.13 14.05
N LEU A 64 -4.87 -12.59 12.88
CA LEU A 64 -3.56 -13.21 12.73
C LEU A 64 -2.42 -12.18 12.79
N SER A 65 -2.66 -10.96 12.32
CA SER A 65 -1.71 -9.87 12.49
C SER A 65 -1.54 -9.49 13.97
N GLY A 66 -0.28 -9.28 14.38
CA GLY A 66 0.06 -8.95 15.76
C GLY A 66 -0.55 -7.64 16.26
N ASP A 67 -0.64 -6.63 15.42
CA ASP A 67 -1.20 -5.32 15.80
C ASP A 67 -2.74 -5.33 15.81
N ALA A 68 -3.40 -5.88 14.80
CA ALA A 68 -4.84 -6.08 14.76
C ALA A 68 -5.31 -6.91 15.97
N ASN A 69 -4.59 -7.99 16.31
CA ASN A 69 -4.85 -8.77 17.52
C ASN A 69 -4.66 -7.94 18.79
N ALA A 70 -3.54 -7.21 18.91
CA ALA A 70 -3.27 -6.29 20.02
C ALA A 70 -4.33 -5.18 20.12
N PHE A 71 -5.00 -4.85 19.02
CA PHE A 71 -6.14 -3.95 18.98
C PHE A 71 -7.49 -4.61 19.24
N GLY A 72 -7.55 -5.91 19.50
CA GLY A 72 -8.75 -6.63 19.95
C GLY A 72 -9.57 -7.25 18.83
N VAL A 73 -9.04 -7.25 17.60
CA VAL A 73 -9.71 -7.80 16.44
C VAL A 73 -9.72 -9.32 16.54
N THR A 74 -10.87 -9.92 16.27
CA THR A 74 -11.10 -11.37 16.37
C THR A 74 -11.48 -12.02 15.04
N ASN A 75 -11.82 -11.22 14.03
CA ASN A 75 -12.14 -11.66 12.68
C ASN A 75 -10.92 -12.33 12.03
N ARG A 76 -11.14 -13.44 11.33
CA ARG A 76 -10.12 -14.27 10.66
C ARG A 76 -10.13 -14.05 9.14
N PRO A 77 -9.19 -14.63 8.37
CA PRO A 77 -9.16 -14.49 6.90
C PRO A 77 -10.47 -14.83 6.19
N ASP A 78 -11.20 -15.86 6.62
CA ASP A 78 -12.51 -16.20 6.06
C ASP A 78 -13.55 -15.08 6.23
N ASP A 79 -13.57 -14.42 7.40
CA ASP A 79 -14.48 -13.31 7.68
C ASP A 79 -14.16 -12.11 6.77
N ALA A 80 -12.87 -11.85 6.53
CA ALA A 80 -12.41 -10.79 5.64
C ALA A 80 -12.88 -11.01 4.19
N TYR A 81 -12.75 -12.25 3.66
CA TYR A 81 -13.20 -12.58 2.32
C TYR A 81 -14.73 -12.62 2.20
N ALA A 82 -15.43 -13.10 3.22
CA ALA A 82 -16.89 -13.01 3.29
C ALA A 82 -17.35 -11.55 3.22
N PHE A 83 -16.72 -10.66 3.99
CA PHE A 83 -17.00 -9.23 3.98
C PHE A 83 -16.72 -8.59 2.62
N ALA A 84 -15.57 -8.90 2.00
CA ALA A 84 -15.23 -8.43 0.66
C ALA A 84 -16.28 -8.83 -0.39
N ARG A 85 -16.93 -9.99 -0.22
CA ARG A 85 -18.05 -10.45 -1.04
C ARG A 85 -19.42 -9.89 -0.62
N GLY A 86 -19.46 -8.98 0.36
CA GLY A 86 -20.65 -8.27 0.79
C GLY A 86 -21.39 -8.91 1.97
N ALA A 87 -20.81 -9.89 2.68
CA ALA A 87 -21.39 -10.35 3.95
C ALA A 87 -21.21 -9.29 5.06
N PRO A 88 -22.11 -9.21 6.04
CA PRO A 88 -21.90 -8.37 7.21
C PRO A 88 -20.76 -8.92 8.08
N ILE A 89 -19.96 -8.05 8.67
CA ILE A 89 -18.89 -8.38 9.62
C ILE A 89 -19.13 -7.69 10.96
N THR A 90 -18.77 -8.38 12.04
CA THR A 90 -18.89 -7.83 13.39
C THR A 90 -17.55 -7.22 13.81
N LEU A 91 -17.57 -5.96 14.19
CA LEU A 91 -16.41 -5.22 14.66
C LEU A 91 -16.19 -5.46 16.16
N PRO A 92 -14.93 -5.38 16.64
CA PRO A 92 -14.63 -5.56 18.06
C PRO A 92 -15.42 -4.57 18.92
N ALA A 93 -15.89 -5.06 20.07
CA ALA A 93 -16.49 -4.23 21.10
C ALA A 93 -15.40 -3.43 21.85
N PRO A 94 -15.74 -2.31 22.49
CA PRO A 94 -14.80 -1.63 23.40
C PRO A 94 -14.25 -2.60 24.44
N PHE A 95 -12.97 -2.48 24.80
CA PHE A 95 -12.24 -3.40 25.68
C PHE A 95 -12.90 -3.68 27.05
N ASN A 96 -13.82 -2.81 27.48
CA ASN A 96 -14.54 -2.90 28.75
C ASN A 96 -16.05 -3.16 28.59
N GLN A 97 -16.52 -3.56 27.40
CA GLN A 97 -17.94 -3.84 27.14
C GLN A 97 -18.12 -5.13 26.32
N THR A 98 -18.94 -6.05 26.80
CA THR A 98 -19.34 -7.28 26.10
C THR A 98 -20.61 -7.12 25.26
N ASN A 99 -21.37 -6.05 25.45
CA ASN A 99 -22.52 -5.67 24.63
C ASN A 99 -22.17 -4.41 23.84
N GLY A 100 -22.34 -4.42 22.52
CA GLY A 100 -22.10 -3.23 21.68
C GLY A 100 -21.25 -3.45 20.43
N SER A 101 -21.03 -4.69 20.00
CA SER A 101 -20.36 -4.95 18.72
C SER A 101 -21.12 -4.29 17.57
N ARG A 102 -20.38 -3.51 16.77
CA ARG A 102 -20.91 -2.83 15.59
C ARG A 102 -20.90 -3.81 14.42
N VAL A 103 -21.84 -3.66 13.51
CA VAL A 103 -21.88 -4.44 12.28
C VAL A 103 -21.59 -3.50 11.12
N GLN A 104 -20.69 -3.90 10.23
CA GLN A 104 -20.41 -3.20 8.99
C GLN A 104 -20.66 -4.13 7.81
N GLN A 105 -21.05 -3.57 6.66
CA GLN A 105 -21.26 -4.32 5.43
C GLN A 105 -20.93 -3.40 4.25
N LEU A 106 -20.28 -3.94 3.22
CA LEU A 106 -20.05 -3.19 1.99
C LEU A 106 -21.37 -2.97 1.25
N ALA A 107 -21.60 -1.75 0.78
CA ALA A 107 -22.73 -1.45 -0.11
C ALA A 107 -22.60 -2.19 -1.46
N ARG A 108 -21.38 -2.45 -1.90
CA ARG A 108 -21.06 -3.22 -3.11
C ARG A 108 -19.90 -4.19 -2.83
N PRO A 109 -20.01 -5.47 -3.20
CA PRO A 109 -18.89 -6.41 -3.16
C PRO A 109 -17.69 -5.94 -3.97
N LEU A 110 -16.49 -6.39 -3.58
CA LEU A 110 -15.25 -6.24 -4.33
C LEU A 110 -15.12 -7.35 -5.39
N ASP A 111 -14.32 -7.09 -6.41
CA ASP A 111 -13.98 -8.07 -7.45
C ASP A 111 -12.82 -8.98 -6.99
N PHE A 112 -11.93 -8.45 -6.15
CA PHE A 112 -10.83 -9.23 -5.55
C PHE A 112 -10.41 -8.72 -4.17
N ALA A 113 -9.75 -9.55 -3.38
CA ALA A 113 -9.15 -9.16 -2.10
C ALA A 113 -7.90 -9.98 -1.75
N VAL A 114 -7.05 -9.40 -0.90
CA VAL A 114 -5.84 -10.04 -0.36
C VAL A 114 -5.76 -9.76 1.13
N VAL A 115 -5.68 -10.84 1.92
CA VAL A 115 -5.27 -10.75 3.32
C VAL A 115 -3.75 -10.65 3.36
N THR A 116 -3.24 -9.63 4.05
CA THR A 116 -1.81 -9.30 4.15
C THR A 116 -1.42 -9.10 5.60
N ASP A 117 -1.72 -10.09 6.46
CA ASP A 117 -1.30 -10.05 7.85
C ASP A 117 0.24 -9.95 7.98
N HIS A 118 0.69 -9.22 9.00
CA HIS A 118 2.12 -9.05 9.34
C HIS A 118 2.84 -10.39 9.55
N ALA A 119 3.95 -10.62 8.85
CA ALA A 119 4.74 -11.86 8.98
C ALA A 119 5.57 -11.94 10.27
N GLU A 120 5.99 -10.81 10.86
CA GLU A 120 7.00 -10.74 11.93
C GLU A 120 6.56 -11.41 13.24
N TYR A 121 5.25 -11.52 13.50
CA TYR A 121 4.75 -12.02 14.78
C TYR A 121 3.72 -13.15 14.65
N LEU A 122 3.56 -13.75 13.47
CA LEU A 122 2.56 -14.83 13.25
C LEU A 122 2.72 -15.98 14.25
N GLY A 123 3.98 -16.39 14.53
CA GLY A 123 4.27 -17.46 15.47
C GLY A 123 4.01 -17.05 16.91
N GLU A 124 4.45 -15.86 17.29
CA GLU A 124 4.31 -15.25 18.61
C GLU A 124 2.84 -15.07 18.99
N VAL A 125 2.02 -14.53 18.09
CA VAL A 125 0.57 -14.34 18.27
C VAL A 125 -0.10 -15.66 18.59
N VAL A 126 0.16 -16.72 17.80
CA VAL A 126 -0.40 -18.05 18.04
C VAL A 126 0.06 -18.62 19.37
N ARG A 127 1.35 -18.55 19.66
CA ARG A 127 1.90 -19.09 20.90
C ARG A 127 1.39 -18.37 22.13
N CYS A 128 1.11 -17.08 22.04
CA CYS A 128 0.51 -16.32 23.14
C CYS A 128 -1.02 -16.47 23.22
N SER A 129 -1.69 -16.86 22.14
CA SER A 129 -3.16 -16.98 22.10
C SER A 129 -3.67 -18.41 22.27
N THR A 130 -2.80 -19.42 22.21
CA THR A 130 -3.16 -20.84 22.32
C THR A 130 -2.95 -21.35 23.75
N PRO A 131 -4.01 -21.74 24.51
CA PRO A 131 -3.90 -22.16 25.91
C PRO A 131 -2.90 -23.29 26.18
N ASP A 132 -2.75 -24.22 25.24
CA ASP A 132 -1.85 -25.37 25.37
C ASP A 132 -0.38 -25.05 25.02
N SER A 133 -0.09 -23.83 24.56
CA SER A 133 1.28 -23.39 24.28
C SER A 133 2.10 -23.28 25.57
N SER A 134 3.36 -23.73 25.52
CA SER A 134 4.28 -23.65 26.67
C SER A 134 4.55 -22.20 27.12
N SER A 135 4.41 -21.22 26.23
CA SER A 135 4.60 -19.80 26.55
C SER A 135 3.30 -19.10 26.95
N PHE A 136 2.14 -19.76 26.90
CA PHE A 136 0.83 -19.11 27.14
C PHE A 136 0.77 -18.36 28.47
N ASN A 137 1.33 -18.92 29.54
CA ASN A 137 1.32 -18.33 30.87
C ASN A 137 2.52 -17.41 31.17
N SER A 138 3.35 -17.12 30.17
CA SER A 138 4.50 -16.21 30.32
C SER A 138 4.03 -14.77 30.58
N ALA A 139 4.89 -13.95 31.21
CA ALA A 139 4.55 -12.56 31.49
C ALA A 139 4.30 -11.79 30.18
N THR A 140 5.14 -12.03 29.16
CA THR A 140 4.95 -11.48 27.82
C THR A 140 3.58 -11.84 27.23
N CYS A 141 3.20 -13.12 27.24
CA CYS A 141 1.95 -13.54 26.61
C CYS A 141 0.71 -13.07 27.38
N LYS A 142 0.77 -13.01 28.71
CA LYS A 142 -0.30 -12.41 29.52
C LYS A 142 -0.46 -10.92 29.24
N MET A 143 0.64 -10.19 29.05
CA MET A 143 0.60 -8.78 28.65
C MET A 143 0.03 -8.61 27.24
N PHE A 144 0.43 -9.45 26.28
CA PHE A 144 -0.12 -9.46 24.92
C PHE A 144 -1.64 -9.71 24.91
N ARG A 145 -2.14 -10.61 25.76
CA ARG A 145 -3.58 -10.87 25.92
C ARG A 145 -4.31 -9.81 26.76
N GLY A 146 -3.60 -8.86 27.37
CA GLY A 146 -4.18 -7.82 28.22
C GLY A 146 -4.57 -8.30 29.63
N GLU A 147 -4.12 -9.49 30.06
CA GLU A 147 -4.38 -10.02 31.40
C GLU A 147 -3.54 -9.32 32.48
N GLU A 148 -2.31 -8.92 32.13
CA GLU A 148 -1.38 -8.23 33.01
C GLU A 148 -0.69 -7.09 32.24
N LEU A 149 -1.05 -5.83 32.50
CA LEU A 149 -0.50 -4.69 31.74
C LEU A 149 0.92 -4.27 32.13
N GLY A 150 1.62 -5.02 32.99
CA GLY A 150 3.03 -4.75 33.31
C GLY A 150 3.31 -3.35 33.89
N GLY A 151 2.32 -2.72 34.53
CA GLY A 151 2.41 -1.35 35.07
C GLY A 151 2.04 -0.24 34.09
N TRP A 152 1.64 -0.56 32.85
CA TRP A 152 1.02 0.41 31.95
C TRP A 152 -0.38 0.81 32.46
N PRO A 153 -0.78 2.08 32.29
CA PRO A 153 -2.14 2.51 32.56
C PRO A 153 -3.17 1.74 31.71
N GLU A 154 -4.38 1.54 32.23
CA GLU A 154 -5.44 0.79 31.56
C GLU A 154 -5.84 1.44 30.22
N GLU A 155 -5.84 2.77 30.17
CA GLU A 155 -6.08 3.57 28.96
C GLU A 155 -5.02 3.34 27.85
N MET A 156 -3.85 2.78 28.20
CA MET A 156 -2.77 2.43 27.28
C MET A 156 -2.64 0.92 27.07
N ALA A 157 -3.66 0.14 27.44
CA ALA A 157 -3.63 -1.33 27.32
C ALA A 157 -3.26 -1.80 25.90
N HIS A 158 -3.78 -1.15 24.86
CA HIS A 158 -3.48 -1.50 23.47
C HIS A 158 -2.01 -1.31 23.09
N LEU A 159 -1.37 -0.22 23.56
CA LEU A 159 0.06 -0.03 23.38
C LEU A 159 0.85 -1.07 24.17
N ALA A 160 0.45 -1.36 25.41
CA ALA A 160 1.09 -2.40 26.22
C ALA A 160 1.04 -3.77 25.53
N ARG A 161 -0.12 -4.14 24.96
CA ARG A 161 -0.32 -5.37 24.18
C ARG A 161 0.56 -5.39 22.93
N MET A 162 0.54 -4.32 22.13
CA MET A 162 1.36 -4.21 20.92
C MET A 162 2.85 -4.33 21.24
N PHE A 163 3.34 -3.59 22.24
CA PHE A 163 4.75 -3.61 22.65
C PHE A 163 5.15 -4.86 23.43
N ALA A 164 4.24 -5.79 23.73
CA ALA A 164 4.59 -7.04 24.40
C ALA A 164 5.49 -7.93 23.54
N LEU A 165 5.23 -7.97 22.24
CA LEU A 165 5.98 -8.82 21.31
C LEU A 165 7.15 -8.07 20.64
N VAL A 166 7.08 -6.73 20.62
CA VAL A 166 8.15 -5.87 20.07
C VAL A 166 9.32 -5.79 21.05
N LEU A 167 10.46 -6.36 20.67
CA LEU A 167 11.69 -6.27 21.47
C LEU A 167 12.31 -4.87 21.40
N LYS A 168 12.77 -4.37 22.56
CA LYS A 168 13.56 -3.12 22.64
C LYS A 168 15.05 -3.42 22.47
N GLY A 169 15.61 -2.99 21.33
CA GLY A 169 17.05 -3.02 21.05
C GLY A 169 17.55 -4.27 20.31
N ASP A 170 18.78 -4.20 19.78
CA ASP A 170 19.35 -5.12 18.78
C ASP A 170 19.75 -6.53 19.29
N ALA A 171 19.29 -6.97 20.47
CA ALA A 171 19.89 -8.13 21.15
C ALA A 171 19.35 -9.49 20.68
N ALA A 172 18.13 -9.58 20.16
CA ALA A 172 17.56 -10.81 19.58
C ALA A 172 16.42 -10.49 18.59
N PRO A 173 16.27 -11.23 17.47
CA PRO A 173 15.17 -11.01 16.53
C PRO A 173 13.80 -11.44 17.09
N ARG A 174 13.78 -12.33 18.09
CA ARG A 174 12.56 -12.91 18.69
C ARG A 174 12.66 -13.00 20.21
N ASN A 175 11.52 -12.89 20.89
CA ASN A 175 11.46 -12.89 22.37
C ASN A 175 11.73 -14.30 22.92
N PRO A 176 12.82 -14.53 23.69
CA PRO A 176 13.16 -15.86 24.20
C PRO A 176 12.12 -16.47 25.15
N GLU A 177 11.36 -15.63 25.86
CA GLU A 177 10.28 -16.09 26.76
C GLU A 177 9.12 -16.73 25.97
N VAL A 178 8.93 -16.31 24.72
CA VAL A 178 7.85 -16.81 23.84
C VAL A 178 8.38 -17.89 22.88
N CYS A 179 9.54 -17.63 22.28
CA CYS A 179 10.07 -18.38 21.13
C CYS A 179 11.18 -19.37 21.49
N GLY A 180 11.65 -19.39 22.74
CA GLY A 180 12.85 -20.10 23.13
C GLY A 180 14.13 -19.34 22.75
N GLU A 181 15.26 -19.74 23.34
CA GLU A 181 16.56 -19.07 23.17
C GLU A 181 17.05 -18.99 21.71
N ASP A 182 16.65 -19.94 20.88
CA ASP A 182 17.02 -20.00 19.45
C ASP A 182 15.93 -19.45 18.52
N GLY A 183 14.77 -19.07 19.05
CA GLY A 183 13.63 -18.56 18.28
C GLY A 183 12.84 -19.59 17.48
N THR A 184 13.31 -20.85 17.41
CA THR A 184 12.76 -21.90 16.53
C THR A 184 11.29 -22.18 16.83
N ALA A 185 10.89 -22.09 18.10
CA ALA A 185 9.52 -22.43 18.51
C ALA A 185 8.47 -21.47 17.92
N CYS A 186 8.84 -20.23 17.62
CA CYS A 186 7.98 -19.27 16.90
C CYS A 186 8.01 -19.50 15.40
N ILE A 187 9.18 -19.77 14.81
CA ILE A 187 9.31 -20.11 13.38
C ILE A 187 8.43 -21.32 13.03
N GLU A 188 8.48 -22.38 13.84
CA GLU A 188 7.60 -23.55 13.66
C GLU A 188 6.11 -23.19 13.80
N ALA A 189 5.78 -22.33 14.77
CA ALA A 189 4.40 -21.92 15.03
C ALA A 189 3.79 -21.05 13.91
N MET A 190 4.60 -20.36 13.10
CA MET A 190 4.13 -19.58 11.94
C MET A 190 3.44 -20.43 10.87
N SER A 191 3.78 -21.73 10.79
CA SER A 191 3.23 -22.64 9.77
C SER A 191 1.70 -22.75 9.83
N GLY A 192 1.11 -22.70 11.04
CA GLY A 192 -0.34 -22.79 11.24
C GLY A 192 -1.10 -21.62 10.60
N PRO A 193 -0.85 -20.37 11.04
CA PRO A 193 -1.43 -19.17 10.44
C PRO A 193 -1.16 -19.04 8.95
N TRP A 194 0.06 -19.37 8.50
CA TRP A 194 0.39 -19.28 7.08
C TRP A 194 -0.45 -20.23 6.23
N LEU A 195 -0.64 -21.47 6.69
CA LEU A 195 -1.55 -22.42 6.03
C LEU A 195 -3.01 -21.99 6.11
N GLU A 196 -3.41 -21.29 7.18
CA GLU A 196 -4.76 -20.74 7.27
C GLU A 196 -5.01 -19.64 6.23
N ILE A 197 -4.08 -18.69 6.08
CA ILE A 197 -4.15 -17.64 5.05
C ILE A 197 -4.25 -18.27 3.66
N GLN A 198 -3.40 -19.25 3.35
CA GLN A 198 -3.43 -19.97 2.08
C GLN A 198 -4.79 -20.67 1.86
N ARG A 199 -5.29 -21.43 2.85
CA ARG A 199 -6.57 -22.14 2.73
C ARG A 199 -7.74 -21.19 2.53
N ALA A 200 -7.77 -20.08 3.26
CA ALA A 200 -8.82 -19.08 3.11
C ALA A 200 -8.77 -18.46 1.70
N ALA A 201 -7.59 -18.10 1.19
CA ALA A 201 -7.46 -17.63 -0.18
C ALA A 201 -8.02 -18.67 -1.18
N GLU A 202 -7.59 -19.92 -1.13
CA GLU A 202 -8.07 -20.93 -2.08
C GLU A 202 -9.55 -21.28 -1.93
N THR A 203 -10.09 -21.26 -0.71
CA THR A 203 -11.52 -21.53 -0.45
C THR A 203 -12.42 -20.47 -1.07
N TRP A 204 -11.99 -19.21 -1.03
CA TRP A 204 -12.78 -18.07 -1.49
C TRP A 204 -12.51 -17.67 -2.94
N ASN A 205 -11.46 -18.19 -3.57
CA ASN A 205 -11.20 -17.97 -4.99
C ASN A 205 -12.26 -18.66 -5.86
N ASP A 206 -12.97 -17.90 -6.68
CA ASP A 206 -13.92 -18.46 -7.64
C ASP A 206 -13.18 -19.04 -8.86
N ALA A 207 -12.79 -20.31 -8.74
CA ALA A 207 -12.17 -21.07 -9.82
C ALA A 207 -13.17 -21.54 -10.90
N SER A 208 -14.46 -21.20 -10.78
CA SER A 208 -15.45 -21.54 -11.80
C SER A 208 -15.37 -20.59 -13.01
N GLU A 209 -16.12 -20.91 -14.06
CA GLU A 209 -16.22 -20.06 -15.25
C GLU A 209 -16.94 -18.72 -14.99
N ASP A 210 -17.57 -18.53 -13.82
CA ASP A 210 -18.19 -17.26 -13.45
C ASP A 210 -17.15 -16.20 -13.08
N CYS A 211 -16.02 -16.60 -12.48
CA CYS A 211 -14.95 -15.71 -12.03
C CYS A 211 -15.48 -14.50 -11.23
N ALA A 212 -16.42 -14.74 -10.33
CA ALA A 212 -17.14 -13.69 -9.63
C ALA A 212 -16.31 -13.01 -8.54
N PHE A 213 -15.26 -13.67 -8.04
CA PHE A 213 -14.38 -13.12 -7.01
C PHE A 213 -13.01 -13.79 -7.03
N THR A 214 -11.93 -13.00 -7.00
CA THR A 214 -10.56 -13.50 -6.95
C THR A 214 -9.91 -13.22 -5.60
N THR A 215 -9.15 -14.18 -5.09
CA THR A 215 -8.27 -13.98 -3.92
C THR A 215 -6.83 -14.22 -4.30
N PHE A 216 -5.91 -13.74 -3.47
CA PHE A 216 -4.48 -14.06 -3.59
C PHE A 216 -3.95 -14.55 -2.24
N VAL A 217 -2.95 -15.41 -2.29
CA VAL A 217 -2.11 -15.69 -1.13
C VAL A 217 -1.16 -14.51 -0.96
N GLY A 218 -1.09 -13.94 0.24
CA GLY A 218 -0.23 -12.80 0.54
C GLY A 218 0.03 -12.60 2.02
N TYR A 219 0.98 -11.72 2.32
CA TYR A 219 1.36 -11.32 3.69
C TYR A 219 1.98 -9.92 3.65
N GLU A 220 2.05 -9.23 4.79
CA GLU A 220 2.83 -8.00 4.93
C GLU A 220 4.22 -8.29 5.52
N TYR A 221 5.25 -7.76 4.86
CA TYR A 221 6.60 -7.62 5.39
C TYR A 221 6.75 -6.23 6.00
N SER A 222 7.11 -6.13 7.28
CA SER A 222 6.94 -4.89 8.05
C SER A 222 8.22 -4.42 8.72
N LEU A 223 9.12 -3.90 7.88
CA LEU A 223 10.38 -3.33 8.32
C LEU A 223 10.22 -1.89 8.83
N ALA A 224 10.62 -1.65 10.07
CA ALA A 224 10.52 -0.34 10.74
C ALA A 224 11.86 0.16 11.34
N ILE A 225 12.95 0.09 10.57
CA ILE A 225 14.29 0.55 11.02
C ILE A 225 14.24 2.04 11.36
N ASP A 226 14.82 2.42 12.51
CA ASP A 226 14.84 3.80 13.00
C ASP A 226 13.44 4.44 13.06
N SER A 227 12.39 3.63 13.28
CA SER A 227 10.98 4.06 13.25
C SER A 227 10.56 4.71 11.92
N ASN A 228 11.14 4.28 10.81
CA ASN A 228 10.74 4.66 9.45
C ASN A 228 10.03 3.49 8.76
N ASN A 229 8.89 3.77 8.15
CA ASN A 229 8.09 2.75 7.47
C ASN A 229 8.77 2.27 6.17
N MET A 230 9.11 0.98 6.11
CA MET A 230 9.63 0.28 4.94
C MET A 230 8.85 -1.01 4.70
N HIS A 231 7.53 -0.96 4.85
CA HIS A 231 6.66 -2.13 4.72
C HIS A 231 6.39 -2.47 3.24
N ARG A 232 6.01 -3.72 2.96
CA ARG A 232 5.55 -4.21 1.66
C ARG A 232 4.47 -5.28 1.82
N ASN A 233 3.43 -5.20 1.00
CA ASN A 233 2.52 -6.33 0.80
C ASN A 233 3.10 -7.29 -0.24
N VAL A 234 3.40 -8.52 0.14
CA VAL A 234 3.89 -9.58 -0.74
C VAL A 234 2.70 -10.41 -1.22
N ILE A 235 2.55 -10.55 -2.54
CA ILE A 235 1.39 -11.19 -3.18
C ILE A 235 1.88 -12.22 -4.19
N PHE A 236 1.33 -13.43 -4.12
CA PHE A 236 1.69 -14.55 -5.00
C PHE A 236 0.65 -14.76 -6.10
N ARG A 237 1.12 -15.16 -7.29
CA ARG A 237 0.28 -15.45 -8.47
C ARG A 237 -0.63 -16.65 -8.28
N ASN A 238 -0.23 -17.62 -7.47
CA ASN A 238 -0.92 -18.90 -7.30
C ASN A 238 -0.67 -19.46 -5.90
N ALA A 239 -1.18 -20.67 -5.65
CA ALA A 239 -1.05 -21.37 -4.37
C ALA A 239 0.35 -21.95 -4.12
N THR A 240 1.22 -21.98 -5.14
CA THR A 240 2.59 -22.47 -5.01
C THR A 240 3.45 -21.35 -4.42
N VAL A 241 3.66 -21.43 -3.10
CA VAL A 241 4.29 -20.35 -2.31
C VAL A 241 5.39 -20.89 -1.39
N PRO A 242 6.32 -20.05 -0.90
CA PRO A 242 7.33 -20.46 0.08
C PRO A 242 6.71 -21.11 1.32
N ALA A 243 7.44 -22.06 1.91
CA ALA A 243 6.97 -22.85 3.05
C ALA A 243 6.57 -22.00 4.26
N LEU A 244 7.27 -20.87 4.48
CA LEU A 244 6.93 -19.83 5.45
C LEU A 244 7.12 -18.43 4.83
N PRO A 245 6.36 -17.41 5.27
CA PRO A 245 6.51 -16.05 4.79
C PRO A 245 7.80 -15.42 5.36
N VAL A 246 8.64 -14.85 4.50
CA VAL A 246 9.89 -14.19 4.93
C VAL A 246 9.56 -12.83 5.53
N SER A 247 9.84 -12.66 6.82
CA SER A 247 9.56 -11.42 7.58
C SER A 247 10.78 -10.49 7.68
N ALA A 248 10.60 -9.30 8.23
CA ALA A 248 11.68 -8.37 8.57
C ALA A 248 12.66 -8.91 9.62
N GLN A 249 12.28 -9.92 10.41
CA GLN A 249 13.18 -10.59 11.35
C GLN A 249 14.22 -11.46 10.62
N GLU A 250 13.84 -12.10 9.52
CA GLU A 250 14.75 -12.90 8.66
C GLU A 250 15.49 -12.04 7.64
N ALA A 251 14.80 -11.05 7.09
CA ALA A 251 15.30 -10.19 6.04
C ALA A 251 15.27 -8.74 6.52
N GLY A 252 16.26 -8.32 7.30
CA GLY A 252 16.32 -6.96 7.88
C GLY A 252 16.56 -5.81 6.89
N THR A 253 16.42 -6.02 5.58
CA THR A 253 16.47 -4.96 4.55
C THR A 253 15.54 -5.32 3.38
N PRO A 254 15.02 -4.34 2.61
CA PRO A 254 14.26 -4.64 1.39
C PRO A 254 15.05 -5.48 0.39
N GLN A 255 16.35 -5.24 0.25
CA GLN A 255 17.23 -6.00 -0.64
C GLN A 255 17.36 -7.47 -0.20
N ALA A 256 17.36 -7.74 1.12
CA ALA A 256 17.33 -9.10 1.64
C ALA A 256 15.98 -9.78 1.37
N LEU A 257 14.86 -9.06 1.51
CA LEU A 257 13.54 -9.58 1.12
C LEU A 257 13.54 -9.96 -0.36
N TRP A 258 14.00 -9.06 -1.23
CA TRP A 258 14.00 -9.29 -2.68
C TRP A 258 14.83 -10.51 -3.08
N ARG A 259 16.03 -10.67 -2.51
CA ARG A 259 16.88 -11.85 -2.76
C ARG A 259 16.25 -13.14 -2.24
N ASN A 260 15.53 -13.06 -1.11
CA ASN A 260 14.80 -14.21 -0.60
C ASN A 260 13.67 -14.61 -1.54
N LEU A 261 12.84 -13.65 -1.98
CA LEU A 261 11.74 -13.90 -2.92
C LEU A 261 12.25 -14.39 -4.29
N GLU A 262 13.36 -13.84 -4.78
CA GLU A 262 14.01 -14.34 -6.01
C GLU A 262 14.38 -15.81 -5.84
N ARG A 263 15.12 -16.15 -4.79
CA ARG A 263 15.61 -17.51 -4.55
C ARG A 263 14.51 -18.52 -4.24
N SER A 264 13.55 -18.17 -3.37
CA SER A 264 12.54 -19.10 -2.88
C SER A 264 11.32 -19.21 -3.79
N CYS A 265 11.08 -18.23 -4.66
CA CYS A 265 9.92 -18.22 -5.56
C CYS A 265 10.34 -18.13 -7.04
N LEU A 266 10.94 -17.03 -7.47
CA LEU A 266 11.15 -16.77 -8.92
C LEU A 266 12.15 -17.73 -9.58
N ASP A 267 13.21 -18.11 -8.85
CA ASP A 267 14.26 -19.03 -9.29
C ASP A 267 14.02 -20.45 -8.75
N SER A 268 12.84 -20.72 -8.19
CA SER A 268 12.46 -22.08 -7.80
C SER A 268 12.14 -22.92 -9.04
N ASP A 269 12.35 -24.24 -8.97
CA ASP A 269 11.93 -25.18 -10.02
C ASP A 269 10.40 -25.42 -10.02
N THR A 270 9.61 -24.38 -9.72
CA THR A 270 8.15 -24.41 -9.59
C THR A 270 7.48 -23.29 -10.39
N GLU A 271 6.16 -23.21 -10.33
CA GLU A 271 5.35 -22.16 -10.99
C GLU A 271 5.18 -20.89 -10.14
N CYS A 272 5.92 -20.75 -9.03
CA CYS A 272 5.80 -19.59 -8.15
C CYS A 272 6.15 -18.28 -8.88
N ASP A 273 5.27 -17.29 -8.78
CA ASP A 273 5.53 -15.91 -9.19
C ASP A 273 5.00 -14.97 -8.10
N VAL A 274 5.72 -13.88 -7.85
CA VAL A 274 5.51 -13.00 -6.70
C VAL A 274 5.79 -11.55 -7.06
N LEU A 275 5.06 -10.64 -6.41
CA LEU A 275 5.36 -9.22 -6.36
C LEU A 275 5.27 -8.72 -4.91
N ALA A 276 5.88 -7.57 -4.66
CA ALA A 276 5.83 -6.85 -3.40
C ALA A 276 5.37 -5.40 -3.69
N ILE A 277 4.50 -4.85 -2.86
CA ILE A 277 3.95 -3.51 -3.02
C ILE A 277 4.39 -2.65 -1.84
N PRO A 278 5.41 -1.77 -1.99
CA PRO A 278 5.70 -0.76 -0.99
C PRO A 278 4.49 0.12 -0.72
N HIS A 279 4.27 0.46 0.55
CA HIS A 279 3.14 1.28 0.97
C HIS A 279 3.51 2.26 2.08
N ASN A 280 2.61 3.24 2.31
CA ASN A 280 2.71 4.23 3.38
C ASN A 280 4.07 4.95 3.38
N SER A 281 4.52 5.36 2.19
CA SER A 281 5.85 5.95 1.99
C SER A 281 6.00 7.31 2.65
N ASN A 282 4.89 8.01 2.90
CA ASN A 282 4.84 9.25 3.69
C ASN A 282 5.47 9.10 5.09
N TRP A 283 5.45 7.90 5.69
CA TRP A 283 6.10 7.56 6.97
C TRP A 283 7.55 7.04 6.85
N SER A 284 8.13 7.03 5.65
CA SER A 284 9.48 6.47 5.44
C SER A 284 10.63 7.44 5.74
N ALA A 285 10.32 8.72 5.98
CA ALA A 285 11.30 9.81 6.09
C ALA A 285 12.33 9.82 4.93
N GLY A 286 11.88 9.52 3.72
CA GLY A 286 12.68 9.50 2.49
C GLY A 286 13.27 8.16 2.14
N ARG A 287 13.24 7.15 3.03
CA ARG A 287 13.92 5.87 2.80
C ARG A 287 13.24 5.01 1.74
N MET A 288 11.93 5.15 1.52
CA MET A 288 11.19 4.27 0.60
C MET A 288 11.69 4.38 -0.84
N PHE A 289 11.95 5.61 -1.30
CA PHE A 289 12.37 5.89 -2.68
C PHE A 289 13.81 6.38 -2.76
N TYR A 290 14.60 6.20 -1.69
CA TYR A 290 16.03 6.41 -1.75
C TYR A 290 16.70 5.25 -2.51
N SER A 291 17.37 5.55 -3.61
CA SER A 291 18.09 4.56 -4.41
C SER A 291 19.44 4.25 -3.77
N GLU A 292 19.47 3.21 -2.94
CA GLU A 292 20.70 2.68 -2.35
C GLU A 292 20.90 1.19 -2.63
N TYR A 293 22.16 0.79 -2.78
CA TYR A 293 22.57 -0.59 -3.04
C TYR A 293 23.59 -1.08 -2.00
N PRO A 294 23.22 -1.21 -0.72
CA PRO A 294 24.12 -1.72 0.30
C PRO A 294 24.72 -3.07 -0.10
N GLY A 295 26.05 -3.18 0.00
CA GLY A 295 26.80 -4.38 -0.34
C GLY A 295 27.08 -4.59 -1.83
N ALA A 296 26.68 -3.68 -2.71
CA ALA A 296 27.17 -3.64 -4.09
C ALA A 296 28.66 -3.26 -4.09
N ASN A 297 29.48 -4.03 -4.80
CA ASN A 297 30.92 -3.77 -4.93
C ASN A 297 31.31 -3.28 -6.33
N THR A 298 30.41 -3.45 -7.30
CA THR A 298 30.61 -3.09 -8.70
C THR A 298 29.35 -2.42 -9.27
N PRO A 299 29.46 -1.62 -10.35
CA PRO A 299 28.30 -1.08 -11.05
C PRO A 299 27.32 -2.17 -11.52
N ALA A 300 27.82 -3.36 -11.85
CA ALA A 300 26.98 -4.50 -12.23
C ALA A 300 26.12 -5.01 -11.06
N ASP A 301 26.61 -4.93 -9.82
CA ASP A 301 25.83 -5.29 -8.64
C ASP A 301 24.69 -4.29 -8.40
N GLU A 302 24.93 -2.99 -8.62
CA GLU A 302 23.90 -1.95 -8.54
C GLU A 302 22.81 -2.18 -9.58
N ILE A 303 23.20 -2.39 -10.84
CA ILE A 303 22.28 -2.69 -11.96
C ILE A 303 21.44 -3.92 -11.64
N ARG A 304 22.06 -5.03 -11.21
CA ARG A 304 21.35 -6.27 -10.86
C ARG A 304 20.32 -6.04 -9.76
N MET A 305 20.66 -5.29 -8.71
CA MET A 305 19.73 -4.99 -7.63
C MET A 305 18.61 -4.04 -8.07
N ALA A 306 18.89 -3.08 -8.96
CA ALA A 306 17.89 -2.19 -9.54
C ALA A 306 16.88 -2.96 -10.42
N GLU A 307 17.37 -3.87 -11.26
CA GLU A 307 16.54 -4.77 -12.08
C GLU A 307 15.70 -5.71 -11.20
N LEU A 308 16.27 -6.25 -10.13
CA LEU A 308 15.56 -7.09 -9.20
C LEU A 308 14.41 -6.33 -8.52
N ARG A 309 14.66 -5.10 -8.04
CA ARG A 309 13.59 -4.25 -7.52
C ARG A 309 12.51 -4.00 -8.55
N GLN A 310 12.87 -3.66 -9.80
CA GLN A 310 11.89 -3.41 -10.86
C GLN A 310 11.01 -4.64 -11.16
N ARG A 311 11.58 -5.87 -11.06
CA ARG A 311 10.84 -7.13 -11.24
C ARG A 311 9.90 -7.43 -10.09
N LEU A 312 10.33 -7.21 -8.84
CA LEU A 312 9.60 -7.58 -7.64
C LEU A 312 8.67 -6.49 -7.11
N GLU A 313 9.02 -5.21 -7.24
CA GLU A 313 8.20 -4.07 -6.83
C GLU A 313 7.66 -3.33 -8.07
N PRO A 314 6.74 -3.91 -8.86
CA PRO A 314 6.17 -3.21 -10.01
C PRO A 314 5.15 -2.14 -9.60
N LEU A 315 4.59 -2.19 -8.38
CA LEU A 315 3.50 -1.34 -7.92
C LEU A 315 3.86 -0.59 -6.63
N VAL A 316 3.13 0.47 -6.34
CA VAL A 316 3.17 1.21 -5.06
C VAL A 316 1.77 1.60 -4.61
N GLU A 317 1.51 1.46 -3.31
CA GLU A 317 0.29 1.97 -2.67
C GLU A 317 0.46 3.47 -2.39
N ILE A 318 -0.29 4.30 -3.12
CA ILE A 318 -0.20 5.77 -3.01
C ILE A 318 -1.03 6.34 -1.85
N MET A 319 -2.04 5.60 -1.38
CA MET A 319 -3.03 6.07 -0.43
C MET A 319 -3.54 4.92 0.43
N GLN A 320 -3.73 5.21 1.73
CA GLN A 320 -4.34 4.34 2.74
C GLN A 320 -4.77 5.12 3.98
N VAL A 321 -5.26 4.44 5.02
CA VAL A 321 -5.80 5.07 6.25
C VAL A 321 -4.84 6.06 6.93
N LYS A 322 -3.53 5.81 6.85
CA LYS A 322 -2.42 6.63 7.33
C LYS A 322 -2.01 7.73 6.32
N GLY A 323 -2.91 8.07 5.40
CA GLY A 323 -2.85 9.28 4.60
C GLY A 323 -2.27 9.12 3.20
N ASP A 324 -2.29 10.24 2.48
CA ASP A 324 -1.84 10.35 1.10
C ASP A 324 -0.32 10.44 0.97
N SER A 325 0.22 9.65 0.05
CA SER A 325 1.63 9.62 -0.33
C SER A 325 1.90 10.18 -1.74
N GLU A 326 0.96 10.86 -2.41
CA GLU A 326 1.15 11.40 -3.76
C GLU A 326 2.27 12.44 -3.81
N CYS A 327 2.13 13.54 -3.05
CA CYS A 327 3.01 14.70 -3.15
C CYS A 327 2.96 15.60 -1.90
N ARG A 328 3.87 16.58 -1.82
CA ARG A 328 3.82 17.69 -0.85
C ARG A 328 4.57 18.90 -1.41
N ASN A 329 3.97 20.08 -1.30
CA ASN A 329 4.54 21.33 -1.80
C ASN A 329 5.75 21.80 -0.97
N GLY A 330 6.61 22.60 -1.60
CA GLY A 330 7.67 23.36 -0.92
C GLY A 330 8.93 22.57 -0.55
N LEU A 331 9.10 21.36 -1.10
CA LEU A 331 10.26 20.52 -0.80
C LEU A 331 11.51 20.87 -1.60
N TYR A 332 12.67 20.60 -1.01
CA TYR A 332 13.99 20.92 -1.53
C TYR A 332 14.21 20.38 -2.95
N GLN A 333 14.59 21.28 -3.87
CA GLN A 333 14.85 21.01 -5.28
C GLN A 333 13.68 20.36 -6.05
N VAL A 334 12.43 20.60 -5.61
CA VAL A 334 11.23 20.35 -6.40
C VAL A 334 10.78 21.68 -7.01
N LEU A 335 10.88 21.79 -8.33
CA LEU A 335 10.60 23.00 -9.10
C LEU A 335 9.27 22.85 -9.85
N GLY A 336 8.52 23.95 -9.93
CA GLY A 336 7.18 23.99 -10.53
C GLY A 336 6.23 24.80 -9.67
N SER A 337 5.01 25.02 -10.18
CA SER A 337 3.95 25.65 -9.39
C SER A 337 3.55 24.76 -8.22
N ALA A 338 3.13 25.37 -7.12
CA ALA A 338 2.48 24.65 -6.04
C ALA A 338 1.19 24.01 -6.56
N ASP A 339 0.94 22.77 -6.12
CA ASP A 339 -0.23 21.99 -6.49
C ASP A 339 -1.21 21.99 -5.31
N GLU A 340 -2.35 22.66 -5.48
CA GLU A 340 -3.38 22.83 -4.46
C GLU A 340 -3.98 21.51 -3.96
N LEU A 341 -3.85 20.42 -4.73
CA LEU A 341 -4.38 19.12 -4.37
C LEU A 341 -3.39 18.25 -3.58
N CYS A 342 -2.14 18.70 -3.36
CA CYS A 342 -1.16 18.00 -2.52
C CYS A 342 -1.45 18.10 -1.02
N ASP A 343 -2.45 18.87 -0.60
CA ASP A 343 -2.84 19.01 0.81
C ASP A 343 -3.83 17.92 1.27
N PHE A 344 -4.19 17.02 0.36
CA PHE A 344 -5.14 15.93 0.57
C PHE A 344 -4.68 14.93 1.63
N GLU A 345 -5.55 14.63 2.60
CA GLU A 345 -5.39 13.61 3.66
C GLU A 345 -3.96 13.45 4.21
N LYS A 346 -3.32 14.58 4.54
CA LYS A 346 -2.00 14.58 5.19
C LYS A 346 -2.13 14.43 6.70
N LEU A 347 -1.44 13.42 7.23
CA LEU A 347 -1.31 13.25 8.69
C LEU A 347 -0.56 14.40 9.35
N ARG A 348 0.48 14.91 8.68
CA ARG A 348 1.18 16.13 9.06
C ARG A 348 0.59 17.30 8.32
N GLU A 349 0.09 18.28 9.06
CA GLU A 349 -0.59 19.43 8.48
C GLU A 349 0.26 20.04 7.35
N PRO A 350 -0.31 20.37 6.19
CA PRO A 350 0.45 20.99 5.11
C PRO A 350 1.20 22.26 5.56
N ALA A 351 0.55 23.05 6.42
CA ALA A 351 1.10 24.27 7.01
C ALA A 351 2.07 24.04 8.20
N GLU A 352 2.23 22.79 8.66
CA GLU A 352 3.15 22.47 9.76
C GLU A 352 4.59 22.89 9.41
N PRO A 353 5.27 23.68 10.25
CA PRO A 353 6.69 23.97 10.08
C PRO A 353 7.52 22.69 10.28
N ALA A 354 7.78 21.99 9.18
CA ALA A 354 8.61 20.81 9.16
C ALA A 354 10.00 21.13 8.60
N VAL A 355 11.04 20.53 9.20
CA VAL A 355 12.39 20.57 8.63
C VAL A 355 12.40 19.70 7.38
N ASP A 356 12.95 20.21 6.28
CA ASP A 356 13.17 19.43 5.07
C ASP A 356 14.42 18.56 5.24
N CYS A 357 14.37 17.29 4.81
CA CYS A 357 15.54 16.40 4.83
C CYS A 357 16.55 16.72 3.72
N GLU A 358 16.20 17.57 2.76
CA GLU A 358 16.94 17.95 1.57
C GLU A 358 17.37 16.76 0.69
N LEU A 359 18.65 16.38 0.75
CA LEU A 359 19.22 15.22 0.03
C LEU A 359 19.37 13.98 0.93
N SER A 360 19.04 14.10 2.22
CA SER A 360 19.18 13.04 3.22
C SER A 360 17.83 12.35 3.52
N THR A 361 17.90 11.33 4.37
CA THR A 361 16.74 10.67 4.96
C THR A 361 16.67 10.97 6.45
N GLY A 362 15.46 10.96 7.01
CA GLY A 362 15.24 11.19 8.44
C GLY A 362 15.18 9.91 9.30
N VAL A 363 14.84 10.12 10.57
CA VAL A 363 14.57 9.10 11.61
C VAL A 363 13.24 9.44 12.28
N GLY A 364 12.44 8.45 12.66
CA GLY A 364 11.16 8.68 13.34
C GLY A 364 10.00 9.07 12.42
N GLY A 365 9.98 8.60 11.16
CA GLY A 365 8.92 8.89 10.19
C GLY A 365 7.54 8.44 10.66
N MET A 366 7.42 7.23 11.25
CA MET A 366 6.17 6.69 11.81
C MET A 366 5.71 7.44 13.07
N GLN A 367 6.61 8.16 13.74
CA GLN A 367 6.30 8.97 14.92
C GLN A 367 5.87 10.40 14.56
N LEU A 368 5.84 10.72 13.26
CA LEU A 368 5.59 12.05 12.71
C LEU A 368 6.58 13.14 13.20
N SER A 369 7.71 12.75 13.77
CA SER A 369 8.71 13.67 14.34
C SER A 369 9.92 13.88 13.44
N SER A 370 9.99 13.18 12.31
CA SER A 370 11.11 13.28 11.36
C SER A 370 11.11 14.59 10.57
N CYS A 371 12.23 14.87 9.88
CA CYS A 371 12.21 15.79 8.75
C CYS A 371 11.31 15.22 7.62
N ILE A 372 10.83 16.07 6.72
CA ILE A 372 10.07 15.64 5.55
C ILE A 372 11.00 15.56 4.35
N SER A 373 11.02 14.40 3.69
CA SER A 373 11.78 14.20 2.46
C SER A 373 10.85 14.13 1.27
N ARG A 374 11.29 14.66 0.12
CA ARG A 374 10.61 14.43 -1.16
C ARG A 374 10.51 12.95 -1.51
N LEU A 375 11.49 12.14 -1.09
CA LEU A 375 11.51 10.70 -1.34
C LEU A 375 10.57 9.90 -0.42
N SER A 376 9.74 10.59 0.37
CA SER A 376 8.58 9.99 1.04
C SER A 376 7.32 9.99 0.14
N PHE A 377 7.32 10.69 -1.00
CA PHE A 377 6.14 10.84 -1.85
C PHE A 377 6.34 10.24 -3.24
N VAL A 378 5.32 9.52 -3.71
CA VAL A 378 5.34 8.70 -4.93
C VAL A 378 5.69 9.56 -6.15
N ARG A 379 5.09 10.75 -6.31
CA ARG A 379 5.39 11.64 -7.44
C ARG A 379 6.88 11.89 -7.59
N TYR A 380 7.56 12.16 -6.47
CA TYR A 380 8.99 12.46 -6.47
C TYR A 380 9.85 11.21 -6.54
N GLY A 381 9.38 10.06 -6.02
CA GLY A 381 9.99 8.75 -6.25
C GLY A 381 10.03 8.37 -7.73
N LEU A 382 8.94 8.63 -8.47
CA LEU A 382 8.90 8.41 -9.92
C LEU A 382 9.94 9.26 -10.67
N ILE A 383 10.16 10.50 -10.23
CA ILE A 383 11.16 11.41 -10.80
C ILE A 383 12.59 10.97 -10.40
N GLU A 384 12.81 10.54 -9.17
CA GLU A 384 14.10 9.97 -8.73
C GLU A 384 14.46 8.72 -9.54
N GLY A 385 13.45 7.93 -9.94
CA GLY A 385 13.64 6.81 -10.86
C GLY A 385 14.26 7.20 -12.20
N LEU A 386 13.86 8.33 -12.78
CA LEU A 386 14.45 8.86 -14.02
C LEU A 386 15.91 9.25 -13.82
N LYS A 387 16.21 9.91 -12.69
CA LYS A 387 17.59 10.28 -12.34
C LYS A 387 18.48 9.05 -12.17
N GLU A 388 17.95 8.00 -11.55
CA GLU A 388 18.68 6.75 -11.36
C GLU A 388 18.90 6.01 -12.68
N GLN A 389 17.92 6.07 -13.59
CA GLN A 389 18.07 5.57 -14.97
C GLN A 389 19.20 6.27 -15.71
N GLN A 390 19.37 7.59 -15.55
CA GLN A 390 20.48 8.33 -16.15
C GLN A 390 21.84 7.94 -15.57
N ARG A 391 21.87 7.52 -14.29
CA ARG A 391 23.11 7.14 -13.58
C ARG A 391 23.59 5.75 -13.94
N ILE A 392 22.70 4.75 -13.94
CA ILE A 392 23.07 3.33 -14.10
C ILE A 392 22.39 2.61 -15.26
N GLY A 393 21.53 3.30 -16.03
CA GLY A 393 20.81 2.73 -17.18
C GLY A 393 19.51 1.99 -16.82
N VAL A 394 19.18 1.86 -15.53
CA VAL A 394 17.98 1.15 -15.05
C VAL A 394 17.16 2.06 -14.14
N ASN A 395 15.84 2.08 -14.35
CA ASN A 395 14.89 2.76 -13.47
C ASN A 395 14.28 1.77 -12.46
N PRO A 396 14.79 1.69 -11.20
CA PRO A 396 14.24 0.78 -10.19
C PRO A 396 12.90 1.25 -9.61
N LEU A 397 12.47 2.49 -9.91
CA LEU A 397 11.26 3.13 -9.39
C LEU A 397 10.21 3.33 -10.49
N ARG A 398 10.21 2.44 -11.50
CA ARG A 398 9.18 2.37 -12.54
C ARG A 398 7.92 1.70 -11.97
N LEU A 399 7.26 2.41 -11.07
CA LEU A 399 6.16 1.93 -10.24
C LEU A 399 4.80 2.27 -10.86
N GLY A 400 3.92 1.28 -10.96
CA GLY A 400 2.48 1.47 -11.17
C GLY A 400 1.80 1.86 -9.86
N ILE A 401 0.61 2.43 -9.95
CA ILE A 401 -0.12 2.98 -8.80
C ILE A 401 -1.31 2.09 -8.46
N ILE A 402 -1.45 1.79 -7.17
CA ILE A 402 -2.67 1.28 -6.53
C ILE A 402 -2.95 2.09 -5.27
N ALA A 403 -4.12 1.92 -4.67
CA ALA A 403 -4.43 2.38 -3.32
C ALA A 403 -5.05 1.21 -2.55
N ALA A 404 -5.03 1.28 -1.22
CA ALA A 404 -5.65 0.26 -0.38
C ALA A 404 -6.10 0.85 0.95
N SER A 405 -6.76 0.06 1.79
CA SER A 405 -7.26 0.56 3.07
C SER A 405 -6.25 0.44 4.21
N ASP A 406 -5.40 -0.58 4.22
CA ASP A 406 -4.59 -0.96 5.39
C ASP A 406 -5.48 -1.10 6.65
N ASN A 407 -6.59 -1.81 6.46
CA ASN A 407 -7.63 -1.90 7.47
C ASN A 407 -7.31 -3.05 8.44
N HIS A 408 -7.31 -2.75 9.74
CA HIS A 408 -7.00 -3.68 10.82
C HIS A 408 -8.23 -4.27 11.49
N ASN A 409 -9.42 -4.08 10.93
CA ASN A 409 -10.69 -4.64 11.40
C ASN A 409 -11.16 -5.84 10.55
N ALA A 410 -10.33 -6.33 9.61
CA ALA A 410 -10.69 -7.26 8.55
C ALA A 410 -11.73 -6.71 7.55
N THR A 411 -11.93 -5.39 7.50
CA THR A 411 -12.95 -4.74 6.66
C THR A 411 -12.34 -4.09 5.42
N GLY A 412 -11.57 -4.87 4.66
CA GLY A 412 -10.97 -4.41 3.41
C GLY A 412 -12.01 -3.85 2.44
N GLY A 413 -11.75 -2.65 1.93
CA GLY A 413 -12.66 -1.94 1.02
C GLY A 413 -13.80 -1.17 1.68
N ALA A 414 -13.85 -1.08 3.00
CA ALA A 414 -14.77 -0.22 3.74
C ALA A 414 -14.34 1.27 3.71
N VAL A 415 -14.32 1.83 2.51
CA VAL A 415 -13.73 3.15 2.21
C VAL A 415 -14.74 4.31 2.16
N ALA A 416 -16.01 4.03 2.44
CA ALA A 416 -17.06 5.04 2.37
C ALA A 416 -16.95 6.06 3.52
N GLU A 417 -16.92 7.35 3.18
CA GLU A 417 -16.86 8.44 4.16
C GLU A 417 -18.08 8.48 5.10
N ALA A 418 -19.29 8.20 4.59
CA ALA A 418 -20.52 8.29 5.37
C ALA A 418 -20.68 7.17 6.42
N ASP A 419 -20.14 5.98 6.12
CA ASP A 419 -20.27 4.75 6.92
C ASP A 419 -18.92 4.31 7.52
N PHE A 420 -18.01 5.27 7.74
CA PHE A 420 -16.69 4.99 8.29
C PHE A 420 -16.79 4.53 9.74
N GLU A 421 -16.43 3.27 9.97
CA GLU A 421 -16.49 2.61 11.27
C GLU A 421 -15.11 2.38 11.91
N GLY A 422 -14.11 3.17 11.50
CA GLY A 422 -12.75 3.08 12.01
C GLY A 422 -11.92 2.01 11.30
N SER A 423 -10.60 2.10 11.46
CA SER A 423 -9.63 1.23 10.79
C SER A 423 -8.89 0.29 11.71
N SER A 424 -9.05 0.45 13.03
CA SER A 424 -8.47 -0.44 14.04
C SER A 424 -9.50 -0.82 15.10
N GLY A 425 -9.21 -1.88 15.86
CA GLY A 425 -10.06 -2.30 16.97
C GLY A 425 -10.06 -1.33 18.16
N GLN A 426 -9.26 -0.25 18.12
CA GLN A 426 -9.31 0.85 19.09
C GLN A 426 -10.39 1.89 18.77
N ASP A 427 -10.82 1.97 17.51
CA ASP A 427 -11.68 3.05 16.99
C ASP A 427 -13.18 2.73 17.20
N THR A 428 -13.52 2.32 18.43
CA THR A 428 -14.79 1.65 18.72
C THR A 428 -15.99 2.59 18.82
N LEU A 429 -15.77 3.85 19.21
CA LEU A 429 -16.79 4.88 19.33
C LEU A 429 -16.45 6.08 18.43
N PRO A 430 -17.45 6.87 17.98
CA PRO A 430 -17.19 8.13 17.29
C PRO A 430 -16.29 9.08 18.08
N ALA A 431 -16.40 9.08 19.41
CA ALA A 431 -15.55 9.87 20.29
C ALA A 431 -14.08 9.42 20.28
N ASP A 432 -13.77 8.16 19.95
CA ASP A 432 -12.39 7.67 19.78
C ASP A 432 -11.82 8.18 18.46
N ARG A 433 -12.61 8.03 17.38
CA ARG A 433 -12.24 8.43 16.03
C ARG A 433 -12.05 9.94 15.89
N LEU A 434 -12.93 10.72 16.50
CA LEU A 434 -12.89 12.18 16.41
C LEU A 434 -11.82 12.81 17.32
N GLN A 435 -10.99 12.06 18.04
CA GLN A 435 -9.93 12.66 18.85
C GLN A 435 -8.90 13.41 18.00
N GLY A 436 -8.49 14.57 18.52
CA GLY A 436 -7.42 15.39 17.95
C GLY A 436 -6.04 14.78 18.17
N GLU A 437 -4.99 15.60 18.20
CA GLU A 437 -3.63 15.13 18.45
C GLU A 437 -3.47 14.57 19.88
N ILE A 438 -2.91 13.36 19.97
CA ILE A 438 -2.56 12.66 21.19
C ILE A 438 -1.05 12.44 21.17
N LYS A 439 -0.34 12.95 22.18
CA LYS A 439 1.10 12.70 22.37
C LYS A 439 1.33 11.76 23.53
N VAL A 440 1.98 10.64 23.27
CA VAL A 440 2.45 9.71 24.30
C VAL A 440 3.94 9.98 24.54
N GLY A 441 4.23 11.04 25.31
CA GLY A 441 5.62 11.48 25.55
C GLY A 441 6.39 11.72 24.24
N ASN A 442 7.60 11.17 24.14
CA ASN A 442 8.40 11.15 22.90
C ASN A 442 8.25 9.82 22.12
N VAL A 443 7.23 9.02 22.42
CA VAL A 443 7.08 7.64 21.92
C VAL A 443 6.24 7.61 20.64
N ALA A 444 5.11 8.32 20.63
CA ALA A 444 4.22 8.38 19.48
C ALA A 444 3.39 9.67 19.48
N THR A 445 3.15 10.20 18.29
CA THR A 445 2.12 11.20 18.02
C THR A 445 1.05 10.54 17.15
N ASN A 446 -0.19 10.57 17.58
CA ASN A 446 -1.33 10.08 16.81
C ASN A 446 -2.39 11.18 16.69
N SER A 447 -3.12 11.21 15.59
CA SER A 447 -4.31 12.05 15.45
C SER A 447 -5.40 11.24 14.75
N PRO A 448 -6.24 10.53 15.52
CA PRO A 448 -7.28 9.67 14.95
C PRO A 448 -8.16 10.40 13.94
N VAL A 449 -8.54 11.65 14.23
CA VAL A 449 -9.38 12.46 13.33
C VAL A 449 -8.71 12.75 11.99
N ARG A 450 -7.38 12.70 11.88
CA ARG A 450 -6.64 12.90 10.62
C ARG A 450 -6.48 11.62 9.79
N SER A 451 -6.85 10.47 10.33
CA SER A 451 -6.93 9.22 9.56
C SER A 451 -8.13 9.26 8.61
N ASN A 452 -8.11 8.43 7.57
CA ASN A 452 -9.16 8.37 6.54
C ASN A 452 -9.62 6.92 6.30
N PRO A 453 -10.72 6.68 5.57
CA PRO A 453 -11.20 5.33 5.29
C PRO A 453 -10.26 4.45 4.43
N GLY A 454 -9.30 5.07 3.74
CA GLY A 454 -8.36 4.43 2.84
C GLY A 454 -8.89 4.35 1.40
N GLY A 455 -8.18 3.64 0.54
CA GLY A 455 -8.47 3.56 -0.90
C GLY A 455 -8.77 2.16 -1.42
N LEU A 456 -9.02 2.08 -2.73
CA LEU A 456 -9.20 0.82 -3.47
C LEU A 456 -8.19 0.69 -4.59
N ALA A 457 -7.79 -0.55 -4.86
CA ALA A 457 -6.98 -0.89 -6.02
C ALA A 457 -7.90 -1.14 -7.21
N GLY A 458 -7.60 -0.50 -8.34
CA GLY A 458 -8.22 -0.75 -9.63
C GLY A 458 -7.25 -1.46 -10.56
N ILE A 459 -7.70 -2.55 -11.19
CA ILE A 459 -6.91 -3.35 -12.13
C ILE A 459 -7.66 -3.45 -13.44
N TRP A 460 -7.01 -3.16 -14.57
CA TRP A 460 -7.55 -3.48 -15.89
C TRP A 460 -7.00 -4.82 -16.35
N ALA A 461 -7.87 -5.83 -16.39
CA ALA A 461 -7.52 -7.19 -16.79
C ALA A 461 -8.52 -7.74 -17.81
N GLU A 462 -8.08 -8.71 -18.59
CA GLU A 462 -8.90 -9.37 -19.59
C GLU A 462 -10.08 -10.10 -18.94
N GLU A 463 -9.88 -10.64 -17.73
CA GLU A 463 -10.86 -11.37 -16.94
C GLU A 463 -10.55 -11.31 -15.44
N ASN A 464 -11.51 -11.68 -14.58
CA ASN A 464 -11.34 -11.72 -13.13
C ASN A 464 -10.80 -13.09 -12.66
N SER A 465 -9.65 -13.51 -13.19
CA SER A 465 -8.91 -14.68 -12.70
C SER A 465 -7.63 -14.23 -12.01
N ARG A 466 -7.15 -15.05 -11.06
CA ARG A 466 -5.89 -14.78 -10.33
C ARG A 466 -4.71 -14.51 -11.27
N GLU A 467 -4.58 -15.31 -12.32
CA GLU A 467 -3.56 -15.17 -13.35
C GLU A 467 -3.68 -13.85 -14.14
N SER A 468 -4.90 -13.51 -14.60
CA SER A 468 -5.13 -12.31 -15.42
C SER A 468 -4.89 -11.04 -14.61
N LEU A 469 -5.45 -10.97 -13.39
CA LEU A 469 -5.24 -9.86 -12.46
C LEU A 469 -3.76 -9.72 -12.05
N PHE A 470 -3.07 -10.82 -11.74
CA PHE A 470 -1.64 -10.77 -11.40
C PHE A 470 -0.78 -10.27 -12.56
N THR A 471 -1.06 -10.73 -13.76
CA THR A 471 -0.37 -10.28 -14.97
C THR A 471 -0.64 -8.80 -15.23
N ALA A 472 -1.85 -8.31 -14.94
CA ALA A 472 -2.20 -6.89 -14.99
C ALA A 472 -1.43 -6.04 -13.98
N MET A 473 -1.26 -6.55 -12.76
CA MET A 473 -0.42 -5.92 -11.74
C MET A 473 1.04 -5.82 -12.19
N LYS A 474 1.65 -6.90 -12.73
CA LYS A 474 3.05 -6.86 -13.21
C LYS A 474 3.26 -5.90 -14.39
N ARG A 475 2.30 -5.80 -15.31
CA ARG A 475 2.36 -4.82 -16.42
C ARG A 475 1.97 -3.40 -16.00
N ARG A 476 1.58 -3.20 -14.73
CA ARG A 476 1.22 -1.91 -14.12
C ARG A 476 0.00 -1.24 -14.75
N GLU A 477 -0.92 -2.02 -15.30
CA GLU A 477 -2.15 -1.45 -15.82
C GLU A 477 -3.21 -1.34 -14.71
N THR A 478 -2.83 -0.55 -13.72
CA THR A 478 -3.54 -0.38 -12.46
C THR A 478 -3.76 1.09 -12.17
N PHE A 479 -4.61 1.38 -11.20
CA PHE A 479 -4.82 2.71 -10.66
C PHE A 479 -5.24 2.60 -9.19
N GLY A 480 -5.09 3.68 -8.44
CA GLY A 480 -5.62 3.78 -7.07
C GLY A 480 -6.80 4.75 -7.03
N THR A 481 -7.78 4.51 -6.17
CA THR A 481 -8.79 5.50 -5.80
C THR A 481 -8.74 5.78 -4.31
N SER A 482 -9.06 7.00 -3.88
CA SER A 482 -9.09 7.37 -2.46
C SER A 482 -10.38 6.97 -1.72
N GLY A 483 -11.31 6.30 -2.42
CA GLY A 483 -12.56 5.80 -1.84
C GLY A 483 -13.52 5.33 -2.94
N PRO A 484 -14.27 6.23 -3.59
CA PRO A 484 -15.20 5.87 -4.67
C PRO A 484 -14.54 5.11 -5.83
N ARG A 485 -15.33 4.29 -6.52
CA ARG A 485 -14.93 3.49 -7.69
C ARG A 485 -14.91 4.33 -8.97
N ILE A 486 -14.11 5.41 -8.98
CA ILE A 486 -13.81 6.19 -10.18
C ILE A 486 -13.08 5.29 -11.17
N VAL A 487 -13.47 5.32 -12.45
CA VAL A 487 -12.94 4.43 -13.49
C VAL A 487 -12.11 5.22 -14.50
N PRO A 488 -10.79 5.39 -14.29
CA PRO A 488 -9.92 6.05 -15.25
C PRO A 488 -9.33 5.07 -16.29
N ARG A 489 -9.19 5.57 -17.52
CA ARG A 489 -8.43 5.00 -18.63
C ARG A 489 -7.44 6.05 -19.12
N PHE A 490 -6.19 5.66 -19.28
CA PHE A 490 -5.12 6.54 -19.73
C PHE A 490 -4.25 5.81 -20.73
N PHE A 491 -4.10 6.40 -21.92
CA PHE A 491 -3.26 5.92 -22.99
C PHE A 491 -2.31 7.02 -23.44
N GLY A 492 -1.10 6.66 -23.85
CA GLY A 492 -0.09 7.55 -24.38
C GLY A 492 0.44 7.04 -25.71
N GLY A 493 0.67 7.96 -26.64
CA GLY A 493 1.17 7.64 -27.98
C GLY A 493 1.69 8.89 -28.67
N TRP A 494 1.83 8.81 -29.99
CA TRP A 494 2.29 9.95 -30.81
C TRP A 494 1.16 10.60 -31.60
N GLU A 495 0.07 9.86 -31.82
CA GLU A 495 -1.10 10.33 -32.54
C GLU A 495 -2.33 9.58 -32.01
N PHE A 496 -3.42 10.31 -31.78
CA PHE A 496 -4.74 9.75 -31.49
C PHE A 496 -5.80 10.48 -32.32
N PRO A 497 -6.90 9.82 -32.71
CA PRO A 497 -8.03 10.48 -33.36
C PRO A 497 -8.55 11.65 -32.51
N GLN A 498 -8.71 12.82 -33.10
CA GLN A 498 -9.17 14.03 -32.38
C GLN A 498 -10.62 13.90 -31.89
N ASP A 499 -11.40 13.01 -32.51
CA ASP A 499 -12.77 12.69 -32.15
C ASP A 499 -12.90 11.40 -31.33
N LEU A 500 -11.79 10.84 -30.81
CA LEU A 500 -11.77 9.64 -29.97
C LEU A 500 -12.79 9.70 -28.82
N CYS A 501 -12.97 10.88 -28.21
CA CYS A 501 -13.92 11.09 -27.13
C CYS A 501 -15.40 11.10 -27.54
N LYS A 502 -15.70 11.11 -28.84
CA LYS A 502 -17.07 11.03 -29.38
C LYS A 502 -17.45 9.60 -29.79
N GLY A 503 -16.47 8.72 -29.94
CA GLY A 503 -16.64 7.31 -30.28
C GLY A 503 -17.09 6.45 -29.10
N GLY A 504 -17.57 5.24 -29.40
CA GLY A 504 -17.91 4.23 -28.39
C GLY A 504 -16.78 3.22 -28.12
N ASP A 505 -15.63 3.39 -28.78
CA ASP A 505 -14.52 2.43 -28.89
C ASP A 505 -13.21 2.96 -28.27
N PHE A 506 -13.31 3.88 -27.30
CA PHE A 506 -12.16 4.56 -26.66
C PHE A 506 -11.02 3.60 -26.28
N ALA A 507 -11.34 2.48 -25.63
CA ALA A 507 -10.33 1.51 -25.20
C ALA A 507 -9.68 0.79 -26.38
N ALA A 508 -10.45 0.36 -27.38
CA ALA A 508 -9.92 -0.33 -28.55
C ALA A 508 -8.92 0.55 -29.31
N GLN A 509 -9.31 1.79 -29.59
CA GLN A 509 -8.46 2.81 -30.21
C GLN A 509 -7.23 3.13 -29.35
N GLY A 510 -7.40 3.17 -28.02
CA GLY A 510 -6.31 3.37 -27.07
C GLY A 510 -5.20 2.32 -27.19
N TYR A 511 -5.56 1.03 -27.26
CA TYR A 511 -4.59 -0.06 -27.45
C TYR A 511 -4.03 -0.15 -28.86
N GLU A 512 -4.81 0.25 -29.88
CA GLU A 512 -4.35 0.22 -31.27
C GLU A 512 -3.29 1.30 -31.54
N HIS A 513 -3.48 2.50 -30.97
CA HIS A 513 -2.67 3.67 -31.30
C HIS A 513 -1.64 4.07 -30.24
N GLY A 514 -1.66 3.44 -29.06
CA GLY A 514 -0.75 3.80 -27.98
C GLY A 514 -0.50 2.69 -26.97
N VAL A 515 0.17 3.07 -25.88
CA VAL A 515 0.40 2.21 -24.72
C VAL A 515 -0.56 2.61 -23.60
N PRO A 516 -1.10 1.64 -22.84
CA PRO A 516 -1.89 1.95 -21.65
C PRO A 516 -1.01 2.48 -20.51
N MET A 517 -1.64 3.06 -19.50
CA MET A 517 -1.00 3.33 -18.21
C MET A 517 -0.22 2.13 -17.69
N GLY A 518 0.96 2.40 -17.11
CA GLY A 518 1.95 1.38 -16.74
C GLY A 518 3.00 1.10 -17.83
N GLY A 519 2.76 1.59 -19.05
CA GLY A 519 3.61 1.40 -20.22
C GLY A 519 4.67 2.49 -20.46
N GLU A 520 5.55 2.23 -21.41
CA GLU A 520 6.57 3.17 -21.89
C GLU A 520 6.23 3.57 -23.33
N LEU A 521 6.32 4.86 -23.65
CA LEU A 521 6.07 5.34 -25.00
C LEU A 521 7.08 4.70 -25.97
N PRO A 522 6.64 4.32 -27.18
CA PRO A 522 7.56 3.87 -28.22
C PRO A 522 8.49 5.03 -28.64
N SER A 523 9.59 4.72 -29.31
CA SER A 523 10.54 5.75 -29.77
C SER A 523 9.87 6.85 -30.58
N THR A 524 10.35 8.09 -30.42
CA THR A 524 9.78 9.25 -31.10
C THR A 524 9.81 9.11 -32.63
N PRO A 525 8.72 9.44 -33.36
CA PRO A 525 8.69 9.45 -34.82
C PRO A 525 9.58 10.54 -35.43
N GLY A 526 9.94 11.57 -34.67
CA GLY A 526 10.76 12.68 -35.14
C GLY A 526 11.03 13.72 -34.05
N PRO A 527 12.02 14.60 -34.26
CA PRO A 527 12.46 15.58 -33.25
C PRO A 527 11.38 16.60 -32.84
N ASP A 528 10.39 16.82 -33.70
CA ASP A 528 9.30 17.78 -33.47
C ASP A 528 8.00 17.10 -32.98
N SER A 529 8.01 15.79 -32.73
CA SER A 529 6.83 15.06 -32.24
C SER A 529 6.71 15.20 -30.72
N ALA A 530 5.53 15.62 -30.26
CA ALA A 530 5.19 15.63 -28.83
C ALA A 530 4.17 14.52 -28.52
N PRO A 531 4.28 13.87 -27.35
CA PRO A 531 3.38 12.80 -26.99
C PRO A 531 1.95 13.31 -26.84
N VAL A 532 1.02 12.49 -27.32
CA VAL A 532 -0.42 12.70 -27.20
C VAL A 532 -0.96 11.68 -26.22
N PHE A 533 -1.83 12.13 -25.34
CA PHE A 533 -2.44 11.32 -24.30
C PHE A 533 -3.95 11.35 -24.43
N ALA A 534 -4.55 10.16 -24.42
CA ALA A 534 -6.00 9.98 -24.41
C ALA A 534 -6.45 9.56 -23.01
N LEU A 535 -7.42 10.29 -22.47
CA LEU A 535 -7.95 10.10 -21.12
C LEU A 535 -9.45 9.96 -21.18
N ASN A 536 -9.98 8.98 -20.47
CA ASN A 536 -11.39 8.86 -20.19
C ASN A 536 -11.58 8.49 -18.72
N ALA A 537 -12.51 9.14 -18.04
CA ALA A 537 -12.87 8.79 -16.67
C ALA A 537 -14.38 8.79 -16.50
N LEU A 538 -14.88 7.78 -15.78
CA LEU A 538 -16.27 7.72 -15.31
C LEU A 538 -16.29 7.95 -13.81
N ARG A 539 -17.28 8.70 -13.32
CA ARG A 539 -17.55 8.78 -11.88
C ARG A 539 -17.99 7.42 -11.35
N ASP A 540 -17.91 7.26 -10.05
CA ASP A 540 -18.67 6.21 -9.39
C ASP A 540 -20.18 6.50 -9.51
N ALA A 541 -20.94 5.53 -10.04
CA ALA A 541 -22.37 5.68 -10.29
C ALA A 541 -23.24 5.52 -9.03
N SER A 542 -22.67 5.07 -7.91
CA SER A 542 -23.35 4.97 -6.62
C SER A 542 -23.59 6.34 -5.96
N ASP A 543 -24.32 6.35 -4.85
CA ASP A 543 -24.55 7.56 -4.05
C ASP A 543 -23.27 8.07 -3.37
N GLU A 544 -22.26 7.20 -3.18
CA GLU A 544 -20.93 7.57 -2.67
C GLU A 544 -20.20 8.49 -3.67
N GLY A 545 -20.35 8.22 -4.98
CA GLY A 545 -19.67 8.94 -6.05
C GLY A 545 -20.18 10.36 -6.28
N ALA A 546 -19.32 11.36 -6.14
CA ALA A 546 -19.62 12.71 -6.56
C ALA A 546 -19.40 12.91 -8.08
N PRO A 547 -20.07 13.87 -8.73
CA PRO A 547 -19.76 14.21 -10.11
C PRO A 547 -18.28 14.58 -10.27
N LEU A 548 -17.64 14.16 -11.37
CA LEU A 548 -16.26 14.53 -11.67
C LEU A 548 -16.15 16.05 -11.86
N GLN A 549 -15.13 16.65 -11.25
CA GLN A 549 -14.80 18.06 -11.40
C GLN A 549 -13.83 18.29 -12.56
N ARG A 550 -12.70 17.57 -12.55
CA ARG A 550 -11.63 17.72 -13.55
C ARG A 550 -10.73 16.49 -13.70
N ILE A 551 -10.05 16.41 -14.84
CA ILE A 551 -8.92 15.52 -15.08
C ILE A 551 -7.66 16.37 -15.20
N GLN A 552 -6.60 15.93 -14.53
CA GLN A 552 -5.27 16.48 -14.62
C GLN A 552 -4.28 15.49 -15.21
N ILE A 553 -3.30 15.98 -15.97
CA ILE A 553 -2.07 15.26 -16.26
C ILE A 553 -0.95 15.90 -15.45
N VAL A 554 -0.24 15.08 -14.69
CA VAL A 554 0.94 15.46 -13.91
C VAL A 554 2.17 14.93 -14.64
N LYS A 555 3.04 15.85 -15.05
CA LYS A 555 4.31 15.58 -15.72
C LYS A 555 5.45 15.80 -14.74
N GLY A 556 6.39 14.87 -14.66
CA GLY A 556 7.63 14.97 -13.88
C GLY A 556 8.87 14.70 -14.72
N TRP A 557 9.96 15.42 -14.47
CA TRP A 557 11.26 15.20 -15.13
C TRP A 557 12.42 15.72 -14.25
N VAL A 558 13.64 15.46 -14.70
CA VAL A 558 14.88 15.90 -14.05
C VAL A 558 15.62 16.87 -14.99
N ASP A 559 16.24 17.91 -14.45
CA ASP A 559 17.11 18.80 -15.23
C ASP A 559 18.59 18.42 -15.18
N ASP A 560 19.42 19.14 -15.94
CA ASP A 560 20.86 18.89 -16.06
C ASP A 560 21.62 19.09 -14.73
N LEU A 561 20.99 19.71 -13.72
CA LEU A 561 21.54 19.87 -12.36
C LEU A 561 21.01 18.79 -11.39
N GLY A 562 20.21 17.85 -11.86
CA GLY A 562 19.59 16.81 -11.04
C GLY A 562 18.39 17.27 -10.22
N ARG A 563 17.85 18.47 -10.48
CA ARG A 563 16.67 18.99 -9.78
C ARG A 563 15.40 18.41 -10.37
N MET A 564 14.41 18.17 -9.52
CA MET A 564 13.12 17.64 -9.93
C MET A 564 12.22 18.76 -10.44
N HIS A 565 11.53 18.53 -11.54
CA HIS A 565 10.53 19.45 -12.06
C HIS A 565 9.17 18.76 -12.14
N GLN A 566 8.11 19.51 -11.87
CA GLN A 566 6.73 19.08 -12.05
C GLN A 566 5.93 20.13 -12.80
N ASN A 567 5.02 19.68 -13.67
CA ASN A 567 3.94 20.49 -14.24
C ASN A 567 2.60 19.75 -14.08
N ILE A 568 1.54 20.50 -13.82
CA ILE A 568 0.18 19.99 -13.68
C ILE A 568 -0.69 20.70 -14.71
N TYR A 569 -1.38 19.93 -15.55
CA TYR A 569 -2.23 20.43 -16.61
C TYR A 569 -3.66 19.98 -16.37
N ASP A 570 -4.61 20.91 -16.23
CA ASP A 570 -6.04 20.60 -16.32
C ASP A 570 -6.37 20.33 -17.80
N VAL A 571 -6.79 19.09 -18.11
CA VAL A 571 -7.01 18.65 -19.51
C VAL A 571 -8.48 18.41 -19.86
N ALA A 572 -9.34 18.33 -18.84
CA ALA A 572 -10.80 18.30 -19.00
C ALA A 572 -11.49 18.73 -17.69
N GLY A 573 -12.69 19.28 -17.80
CA GLY A 573 -13.44 19.81 -16.65
C GLY A 573 -12.94 21.18 -16.20
N ASN A 574 -13.33 21.61 -14.99
CA ASN A 574 -13.01 22.94 -14.48
C ASN A 574 -12.95 22.94 -12.95
N ALA A 575 -11.82 23.37 -12.37
CA ALA A 575 -11.63 23.54 -10.93
C ALA A 575 -12.64 24.52 -10.29
N ASN A 576 -13.07 25.53 -11.04
CA ASN A 576 -13.94 26.62 -10.58
C ASN A 576 -15.39 26.42 -11.07
N ASN A 577 -15.91 25.19 -11.01
CA ASN A 577 -17.28 24.86 -11.42
C ASN A 577 -18.38 25.26 -10.40
N GLY A 578 -18.00 25.85 -9.27
CA GLY A 578 -18.94 26.30 -8.23
C GLY A 578 -19.50 25.16 -7.36
N ALA A 579 -18.96 23.94 -7.48
CA ALA A 579 -19.37 22.84 -6.62
C ALA A 579 -19.00 23.07 -5.16
N SER A 580 -19.89 22.69 -4.24
CA SER A 580 -19.74 22.91 -2.81
C SER A 580 -20.51 21.88 -2.00
N VAL A 581 -20.31 21.89 -0.68
CA VAL A 581 -20.98 21.00 0.27
C VAL A 581 -21.59 21.84 1.37
N ASP A 582 -22.83 21.54 1.71
CA ASP A 582 -23.48 22.06 2.91
C ASP A 582 -22.95 21.32 4.15
N LEU A 583 -22.19 21.99 5.01
CA LEU A 583 -21.48 21.31 6.11
C LEU A 583 -22.40 20.81 7.24
N GLU A 584 -23.64 21.29 7.32
CA GLU A 584 -24.59 20.85 8.35
C GLU A 584 -25.36 19.61 7.91
N THR A 585 -25.66 19.50 6.61
CA THR A 585 -26.48 18.42 6.04
C THR A 585 -25.69 17.43 5.21
N CYS A 586 -24.46 17.78 4.84
CA CYS A 586 -23.62 17.06 3.87
C CYS A 586 -24.21 16.94 2.46
N GLU A 587 -25.19 17.79 2.12
CA GLU A 587 -25.74 17.87 0.78
C GLU A 587 -24.74 18.52 -0.19
N ARG A 588 -24.45 17.83 -1.30
CA ARG A 588 -23.58 18.33 -2.38
C ARG A 588 -24.37 19.27 -3.29
N LYS A 589 -23.76 20.38 -3.70
CA LYS A 589 -24.35 21.41 -4.57
C LYS A 589 -23.43 21.71 -5.75
N GLY A 590 -24.01 22.13 -6.87
CA GLY A 590 -23.29 22.52 -8.09
C GLY A 590 -23.25 21.45 -9.18
N GLU A 591 -22.79 21.83 -10.36
CA GLU A 591 -22.69 20.95 -11.52
C GLU A 591 -21.39 20.14 -11.51
N GLY A 592 -21.34 19.08 -12.33
CA GLY A 592 -20.13 18.30 -12.60
C GLY A 592 -20.43 17.25 -13.66
N HIS A 593 -19.52 16.31 -13.84
CA HIS A 593 -19.56 15.40 -14.99
C HIS A 593 -19.73 13.94 -14.56
N ALA A 594 -20.60 13.20 -15.23
CA ALA A 594 -20.64 11.74 -15.11
C ALA A 594 -19.44 11.07 -15.80
N GLN A 595 -18.95 11.72 -16.87
CA GLN A 595 -17.82 11.29 -17.67
C GLN A 595 -17.02 12.52 -18.11
N LEU A 596 -15.70 12.40 -18.04
CA LEU A 596 -14.76 13.34 -18.68
C LEU A 596 -13.92 12.58 -19.69
N CYS A 597 -13.59 13.22 -20.81
CA CYS A 597 -12.70 12.66 -21.82
C CYS A 597 -11.87 13.77 -22.46
N SER A 598 -10.60 13.48 -22.75
CA SER A 598 -9.69 14.40 -23.42
C SER A 598 -8.68 13.66 -24.30
N VAL A 599 -8.28 14.29 -25.38
CA VAL A 599 -7.06 13.97 -26.13
C VAL A 599 -6.17 15.20 -26.04
N TRP A 600 -5.07 15.08 -25.32
CA TRP A 600 -4.20 16.20 -24.95
C TRP A 600 -2.77 15.94 -25.42
N GLN A 601 -2.13 16.94 -26.01
CA GLN A 601 -0.73 16.89 -26.41
C GLN A 601 0.10 17.75 -25.46
N ASP A 602 1.28 17.26 -25.05
CA ASP A 602 2.18 17.99 -24.17
C ASP A 602 2.73 19.25 -24.89
N PRO A 603 2.35 20.47 -24.43
CA PRO A 603 2.77 21.71 -25.09
C PRO A 603 4.23 22.08 -24.81
N ASP A 604 4.81 21.53 -23.74
CA ASP A 604 6.15 21.86 -23.25
C ASP A 604 7.07 20.64 -23.33
N PHE A 605 6.85 19.78 -24.32
CA PHE A 605 7.63 18.56 -24.49
C PHE A 605 9.07 18.86 -24.90
N ASP A 606 10.02 18.22 -24.21
CA ASP A 606 11.44 18.22 -24.58
C ASP A 606 11.86 16.78 -24.89
N ALA A 607 12.02 16.47 -26.18
CA ALA A 607 12.40 15.14 -26.64
C ALA A 607 13.77 14.66 -26.13
N LYS A 608 14.60 15.56 -25.57
CA LYS A 608 15.93 15.24 -25.03
C LYS A 608 15.93 14.87 -23.55
N ARG A 609 14.76 14.91 -22.88
CA ARG A 609 14.64 14.65 -21.45
C ARG A 609 13.69 13.49 -21.21
N ASP A 610 14.11 12.56 -20.35
CA ASP A 610 13.18 11.56 -19.83
C ASP A 610 12.06 12.25 -19.05
N ALA A 611 10.86 11.69 -19.14
CA ALA A 611 9.69 12.23 -18.46
C ALA A 611 8.75 11.11 -18.00
N VAL A 612 7.98 11.40 -16.96
CA VAL A 612 6.92 10.52 -16.44
C VAL A 612 5.62 11.30 -16.38
N TYR A 613 4.54 10.68 -16.82
CA TYR A 613 3.19 11.27 -16.88
C TYR A 613 2.22 10.37 -16.15
N TYR A 614 1.39 10.89 -15.27
CA TYR A 614 0.22 10.17 -14.76
C TYR A 614 -1.00 11.08 -14.73
N ALA A 615 -2.19 10.49 -14.74
CA ALA A 615 -3.43 11.21 -14.67
C ALA A 615 -3.99 11.20 -13.24
N ARG A 616 -4.55 12.33 -12.84
CA ARG A 616 -5.33 12.49 -11.60
C ARG A 616 -6.75 12.90 -11.96
N VAL A 617 -7.75 12.13 -11.55
CA VAL A 617 -9.17 12.44 -11.73
C VAL A 617 -9.72 12.89 -10.39
N VAL A 618 -10.44 14.02 -10.36
CA VAL A 618 -10.89 14.64 -9.11
C VAL A 618 -12.40 14.83 -9.16
N GLU A 619 -13.09 14.38 -8.12
CA GLU A 619 -14.51 14.62 -7.94
C GLU A 619 -14.80 16.01 -7.34
N ASN A 620 -16.04 16.44 -7.51
CA ASN A 620 -16.60 17.54 -6.73
C ASN A 620 -16.49 17.24 -5.22
N PRO A 621 -16.39 18.27 -4.37
CA PRO A 621 -16.24 18.06 -2.94
C PRO A 621 -17.45 17.34 -2.33
N SER A 622 -17.18 16.53 -1.32
CA SER A 622 -18.15 15.86 -0.43
C SER A 622 -17.77 16.13 1.04
N CYS A 623 -18.66 15.84 1.98
CA CYS A 623 -18.29 15.84 3.40
C CYS A 623 -17.25 14.76 3.67
N ARG A 624 -16.28 15.08 4.52
CA ARG A 624 -15.39 14.08 5.12
C ARG A 624 -16.13 13.32 6.23
N TRP A 625 -15.72 12.11 6.55
CA TRP A 625 -16.30 11.20 7.53
C TRP A 625 -16.42 11.86 8.89
N SER A 626 -15.42 12.66 9.26
CA SER A 626 -15.39 13.39 10.52
C SER A 626 -16.54 14.40 10.61
N THR A 627 -16.92 15.01 9.48
CA THR A 627 -18.06 15.94 9.41
C THR A 627 -19.38 15.20 9.56
N TYR A 628 -19.56 14.05 8.91
CA TYR A 628 -20.74 13.20 9.09
C TYR A 628 -20.91 12.81 10.57
N GLN A 629 -19.84 12.33 11.22
CA GLN A 629 -19.92 11.93 12.63
C GLN A 629 -20.12 13.11 13.57
N CYS A 630 -19.47 14.25 13.35
CA CYS A 630 -19.73 15.46 14.14
C CYS A 630 -21.20 15.90 14.05
N ASN A 631 -21.83 15.78 12.88
CA ASN A 631 -23.24 16.14 12.68
C ASN A 631 -24.22 15.17 13.36
N GLN A 632 -23.84 13.90 13.53
CA GLN A 632 -24.63 12.89 14.25
C GLN A 632 -24.59 13.04 15.78
N LEU A 633 -23.55 13.69 16.32
CA LEU A 633 -23.42 13.96 17.76
C LEU A 633 -24.26 15.16 18.20
N ASN A 634 -24.82 15.08 19.42
CA ASN A 634 -25.40 16.26 20.06
C ASN A 634 -24.33 17.36 20.17
N PRO A 635 -24.67 18.64 19.94
CA PRO A 635 -23.70 19.73 20.01
C PRO A 635 -22.89 19.80 21.31
N ALA A 636 -23.46 19.36 22.44
CA ALA A 636 -22.80 19.33 23.74
C ALA A 636 -21.76 18.20 23.88
N ASP A 637 -21.87 17.15 23.06
CA ASP A 637 -21.01 15.95 23.10
C ASP A 637 -19.90 16.00 22.04
N ARG A 638 -19.87 17.04 21.20
CA ARG A 638 -18.89 17.19 20.12
C ARG A 638 -17.49 17.45 20.68
N PRO A 639 -16.48 16.65 20.32
CA PRO A 639 -15.10 16.94 20.72
C PRO A 639 -14.57 18.23 20.07
N PRO A 640 -13.51 18.85 20.63
CA PRO A 640 -12.94 20.09 20.10
C PRO A 640 -12.55 20.05 18.62
N SER A 641 -12.09 18.90 18.13
CA SER A 641 -11.75 18.62 16.72
C SER A 641 -12.90 18.91 15.74
N CYS A 642 -14.16 18.77 16.18
CA CYS A 642 -15.32 19.10 15.34
C CYS A 642 -15.34 20.58 14.94
N ASN A 643 -14.77 21.47 15.76
CA ASN A 643 -14.69 22.91 15.49
C ASN A 643 -13.27 23.38 15.14
N ASP A 644 -12.29 22.47 15.08
CA ASP A 644 -10.92 22.80 14.70
C ASP A 644 -10.86 23.15 13.20
N PRO A 645 -10.38 24.36 12.83
CA PRO A 645 -10.25 24.77 11.44
C PRO A 645 -9.14 24.02 10.69
N ASN A 646 -8.21 23.38 11.39
CA ASN A 646 -7.12 22.60 10.79
C ASN A 646 -7.55 21.17 10.44
N VAL A 647 -8.73 20.73 10.88
CA VAL A 647 -9.34 19.45 10.48
C VAL A 647 -10.24 19.71 9.26
N PRO A 648 -9.90 19.17 8.07
CA PRO A 648 -10.73 19.34 6.88
C PRO A 648 -12.17 18.89 7.10
N LYS A 649 -13.14 19.72 6.68
CA LYS A 649 -14.57 19.38 6.77
C LYS A 649 -15.12 18.75 5.50
N THR A 650 -14.42 18.94 4.40
CA THR A 650 -14.75 18.39 3.09
C THR A 650 -13.57 17.61 2.54
N ILE A 651 -13.84 16.70 1.64
CA ILE A 651 -12.85 15.93 0.90
C ILE A 651 -13.15 16.04 -0.60
N GLN A 652 -12.11 15.92 -1.43
CA GLN A 652 -12.23 15.76 -2.88
C GLN A 652 -11.59 14.44 -3.28
N GLU A 653 -12.45 13.42 -3.35
CA GLU A 653 -12.10 12.08 -3.77
C GLU A 653 -11.49 12.06 -5.16
N ARG A 654 -10.60 11.11 -5.39
CA ARG A 654 -9.77 11.09 -6.60
C ARG A 654 -9.30 9.71 -6.98
N ALA A 655 -8.86 9.60 -8.24
CA ALA A 655 -8.15 8.46 -8.76
C ALA A 655 -6.79 8.88 -9.34
N TRP A 656 -5.81 8.00 -9.22
CA TRP A 656 -4.46 8.14 -9.79
C TRP A 656 -4.18 6.96 -10.71
N THR A 657 -3.95 7.24 -11.99
CA THR A 657 -3.56 6.19 -12.94
C THR A 657 -2.12 5.79 -12.72
N SER A 658 -1.75 4.56 -13.08
CA SER A 658 -0.33 4.25 -13.25
C SER A 658 0.33 5.20 -14.26
N PRO A 659 1.64 5.49 -14.11
CA PRO A 659 2.31 6.41 -15.00
C PRO A 659 2.59 5.82 -16.39
N ILE A 660 2.84 6.69 -17.36
CA ILE A 660 3.42 6.39 -18.67
C ILE A 660 4.77 7.10 -18.74
N TRP A 661 5.81 6.37 -19.13
CA TRP A 661 7.18 6.90 -19.21
C TRP A 661 7.58 7.24 -20.64
N TYR A 662 8.38 8.29 -20.79
CA TYR A 662 9.15 8.60 -21.99
C TYR A 662 10.63 8.48 -21.65
N THR A 663 11.37 7.73 -22.46
CA THR A 663 12.84 7.69 -22.41
C THR A 663 13.41 8.38 -23.64
N ALA A 664 14.26 9.38 -23.41
CA ALA A 664 14.90 10.14 -24.46
C ALA A 664 15.89 9.26 -25.24
N PRO A 665 16.00 9.42 -26.57
CA PRO A 665 17.03 8.73 -27.34
C PRO A 665 18.43 9.05 -26.80
N PRO A 666 19.37 8.10 -26.83
CA PRO A 666 20.76 8.36 -26.47
C PRO A 666 21.30 9.55 -27.28
N GLN A 667 21.95 10.49 -26.62
CA GLN A 667 22.63 11.58 -27.34
C GLN A 667 23.75 10.97 -28.19
N ALA A 668 23.72 11.20 -29.51
CA ALA A 668 24.83 10.83 -30.38
C ALA A 668 26.04 11.71 -30.02
N ASN A 669 27.09 11.08 -29.49
CA ASN A 669 28.37 11.74 -29.21
C ASN A 669 29.07 12.26 -30.47
#